data_AF-A8MCL9-F1
#
_entry.id   AF-A8MCL9-F1
#
_cell.length_a   1.000
_cell.length_b   1.000
_cell.length_c   1.000
_cell.angle_alpha   90.00
_cell.angle_beta   90.00
_cell.angle_gamma   90.00
#
_symmetry.space_group_name_H-M   'P 1'
#
loop_
_entity.id
_entity.type
_entity.pdbx_description
1 polymer ?
#
loop_
_entity_poly.entity_id
_entity_poly.type
_entity_poly.pdbx_seq_one_letter_code
_entity_poly.pdbx_strand_id
1 'polypeptide(L)'
;MAIKYTWFKWILVVATVLVVSLVVGQVNFGRTAVNPILNAQQYNITPYNTIYVFTISSPPLTSMSLYNPNIFHGGIAWYGVVQSHVAAINYTTGEEIPILAKNWTLQVLPNGTLAIYVTLRQSGMSNGQPVTCWDLLANNIANGLIHNMWGNVSIVNNYTCIFKMPQGYYAPPTSPAAEAYDVFWALNWGGVALVWTFNAWYPLMEATLANYSWLWLFNFGNATQQAQARKVLTPLINELFTAKLPPNTPTTGPFYVCDITPEYILLCKNPYWYDAKDIKVDYIVEWQYSSMTQVYAALASGKISIWRTGGSSISSTLLSQILRNPYIEMNIYPGFGGDALYFNFLNPWLAMPQVRQAIYYAVNWTQLAQAAYGPQFILPSPTPQVGIMNDMYPSLVQQVIGYWASQGSPLINYTYNPSMATQLLESAGFTEKNGVWYTPNGSEFTLTLYISSGASPPQLALANSIANALTSFGIPTTVTVYPSSEFSTIVQQGKYDLIFLYYDGAPEPGFPSFFPEGPIPAAYFQGYPFNATHWNMVVTLPNGTQVTPLQACTDYLLSPARIFSCYAISMWAWNHYTPFIQIDRNTWIFFLNTQYINWPLNDTSIWENLLTIETEAWTALLMHVSFKSPSVATTTTSPVTTTTPSTVTKVVTPSYIIYAVVAVVVVVIVAAVVAIILVRRR
;
A
#
# COMPACT_ATOMS: atom_id res chain seq x y z
N MET A 1 -1.75 -55.39 -53.02
CA MET A 1 -1.68 -54.23 -53.94
C MET A 1 -2.55 -53.08 -53.41
N ALA A 2 -2.28 -52.60 -52.19
CA ALA A 2 -3.02 -51.51 -51.53
C ALA A 2 -2.11 -50.61 -50.66
N ILE A 3 -0.79 -50.63 -50.88
CA ILE A 3 0.21 -49.88 -50.07
C ILE A 3 1.08 -48.93 -50.94
N LYS A 4 0.81 -48.82 -52.26
CA LYS A 4 1.53 -47.90 -53.16
C LYS A 4 0.76 -46.63 -53.57
N TYR A 5 -0.51 -46.46 -53.16
CA TYR A 5 -1.31 -45.26 -53.44
C TYR A 5 -1.38 -44.25 -52.28
N THR A 6 -0.85 -44.59 -51.10
CA THR A 6 -0.88 -43.71 -49.91
C THR A 6 0.29 -42.73 -49.88
N TRP A 7 1.47 -43.07 -50.42
CA TRP A 7 2.63 -42.17 -50.43
C TRP A 7 2.51 -40.98 -51.40
N PHE A 8 1.78 -41.14 -52.52
CA PHE A 8 1.58 -40.07 -53.50
C PHE A 8 0.62 -38.97 -53.02
N LYS A 9 -0.36 -39.32 -52.15
CA LYS A 9 -1.24 -38.34 -51.49
C LYS A 9 -0.49 -37.50 -50.45
N TRP A 10 0.48 -38.06 -49.74
CA TRP A 10 1.29 -37.32 -48.76
C TRP A 10 2.25 -36.33 -49.41
N ILE A 11 2.85 -36.64 -50.57
CA ILE A 11 3.75 -35.72 -51.27
C ILE A 11 2.98 -34.53 -51.89
N LEU A 12 1.78 -34.76 -52.44
CA LEU A 12 0.91 -33.68 -52.94
C LEU A 12 0.34 -32.81 -51.81
N VAL A 13 -0.02 -33.38 -50.65
CA VAL A 13 -0.46 -32.60 -49.48
C VAL A 13 0.69 -31.78 -48.88
N VAL A 14 1.91 -32.34 -48.78
CA VAL A 14 3.07 -31.61 -48.27
C VAL A 14 3.54 -30.51 -49.24
N ALA A 15 3.47 -30.74 -50.56
CA ALA A 15 3.78 -29.71 -51.56
C ALA A 15 2.72 -28.59 -51.59
N THR A 16 1.44 -28.92 -51.42
CA THR A 16 0.35 -27.92 -51.38
C THR A 16 0.38 -27.13 -50.07
N VAL A 17 0.72 -27.77 -48.94
CA VAL A 17 0.92 -27.09 -47.66
C VAL A 17 2.17 -26.20 -47.70
N LEU A 18 3.27 -26.61 -48.33
CA LEU A 18 4.46 -25.76 -48.49
C LEU A 18 4.22 -24.57 -49.43
N VAL A 19 3.44 -24.71 -50.50
CA VAL A 19 3.10 -23.58 -51.39
C VAL A 19 2.08 -22.65 -50.73
N VAL A 20 1.12 -23.15 -49.96
CA VAL A 20 0.21 -22.29 -49.17
C VAL A 20 0.96 -21.62 -48.01
N SER A 21 1.93 -22.27 -47.38
CA SER A 21 2.80 -21.66 -46.36
C SER A 21 3.81 -20.66 -46.94
N LEU A 22 4.25 -20.82 -48.20
CA LEU A 22 5.09 -19.83 -48.90
C LEU A 22 4.28 -18.66 -49.46
N VAL A 23 3.03 -18.85 -49.89
CA VAL A 23 2.16 -17.76 -50.37
C VAL A 23 1.52 -17.00 -49.20
N VAL A 24 1.18 -17.66 -48.09
CA VAL A 24 0.77 -16.98 -46.84
C VAL A 24 1.99 -16.39 -46.11
N GLY A 25 3.18 -16.96 -46.31
CA GLY A 25 4.46 -16.46 -45.80
C GLY A 25 5.08 -15.30 -46.60
N GLN A 26 4.62 -15.02 -47.83
CA GLN A 26 5.12 -13.91 -48.66
C GLN A 26 4.14 -12.77 -48.92
N VAL A 27 2.91 -12.84 -48.39
CA VAL A 27 2.05 -11.63 -48.21
C VAL A 27 2.35 -10.93 -46.87
N ASN A 28 3.29 -11.45 -46.08
CA ASN A 28 3.65 -10.91 -44.75
C ASN A 28 5.14 -10.50 -44.61
N PHE A 29 5.76 -9.98 -45.65
CA PHE A 29 7.04 -9.26 -45.53
C PHE A 29 7.06 -7.94 -46.30
N GLY A 30 6.25 -7.00 -45.79
CA GLY A 30 6.53 -5.57 -45.79
C GLY A 30 6.71 -5.05 -44.36
N ARG A 31 7.29 -5.86 -43.45
CA ARG A 31 7.76 -5.39 -42.14
C ARG A 31 9.24 -5.07 -42.23
N THR A 32 9.55 -3.92 -42.83
CA THR A 32 10.72 -3.16 -42.42
C THR A 32 10.57 -2.88 -40.93
N ALA A 33 11.66 -3.04 -40.17
CA ALA A 33 11.75 -2.68 -38.77
C ALA A 33 11.19 -1.26 -38.55
N VAL A 34 10.01 -1.18 -37.96
CA VAL A 34 9.42 0.06 -37.45
C VAL A 34 9.29 -0.13 -35.95
N ASN A 35 10.20 0.55 -35.26
CA ASN A 35 10.21 1.06 -33.90
C ASN A 35 9.18 0.53 -32.86
N PRO A 36 9.59 0.35 -31.59
CA PRO A 36 8.70 0.11 -30.44
C PRO A 36 7.81 1.32 -30.07
N ILE A 37 7.38 2.14 -31.05
CA ILE A 37 6.61 3.37 -30.88
C ILE A 37 5.09 3.15 -31.15
N LEU A 38 4.68 1.96 -31.59
CA LEU A 38 3.31 1.75 -32.11
C LEU A 38 2.18 1.57 -31.07
N ASN A 39 2.46 1.37 -29.78
CA ASN A 39 1.41 1.50 -28.74
C ASN A 39 1.33 2.92 -28.15
N ALA A 40 2.39 3.73 -28.31
CA ALA A 40 2.38 5.16 -27.98
C ALA A 40 1.70 6.03 -29.06
N GLN A 41 1.19 5.44 -30.15
CA GLN A 41 0.47 6.18 -31.20
C GLN A 41 -1.04 6.34 -30.93
N GLN A 42 -1.64 5.52 -30.05
CA GLN A 42 -3.05 5.69 -29.66
C GLN A 42 -3.24 6.76 -28.58
N TYR A 43 -2.26 6.90 -27.68
CA TYR A 43 -2.29 7.82 -26.54
C TYR A 43 -1.23 8.88 -26.73
N ASN A 44 -1.56 10.16 -26.53
CA ASN A 44 -0.62 11.27 -26.66
C ASN A 44 0.29 11.38 -25.41
N ILE A 45 1.00 10.30 -25.09
CA ILE A 45 1.89 10.20 -23.93
C ILE A 45 3.14 11.01 -24.25
N THR A 46 3.32 12.09 -23.49
CA THR A 46 4.52 12.92 -23.55
C THR A 46 5.09 13.10 -22.15
N PRO A 47 6.38 13.42 -22.00
CA PRO A 47 6.93 13.78 -20.70
C PRO A 47 6.28 15.03 -20.06
N TYR A 48 5.53 15.81 -20.83
CA TYR A 48 4.89 17.07 -20.41
C TYR A 48 3.42 16.93 -20.01
N ASN A 49 2.88 15.71 -20.00
CA ASN A 49 1.53 15.41 -19.51
C ASN A 49 1.43 14.05 -18.80
N THR A 50 2.57 13.40 -18.52
CA THR A 50 2.61 12.03 -17.98
C THR A 50 3.47 11.96 -16.75
N ILE A 51 2.99 11.24 -15.72
CA ILE A 51 3.78 10.84 -14.57
C ILE A 51 4.20 9.38 -14.74
N TYR A 52 5.47 9.10 -14.48
CA TYR A 52 6.00 7.74 -14.47
C TYR A 52 6.19 7.25 -13.03
N VAL A 53 5.57 6.13 -12.68
CA VAL A 53 5.73 5.43 -11.40
C VAL A 53 6.09 3.97 -11.68
N PHE A 54 5.99 3.09 -10.67
CA PHE A 54 6.26 1.68 -10.87
C PHE A 54 5.34 0.79 -10.05
N THR A 55 5.28 -0.48 -10.46
CA THR A 55 4.73 -1.59 -9.72
C THR A 55 5.70 -2.78 -9.77
N ILE A 56 5.69 -3.63 -8.74
CA ILE A 56 6.46 -4.87 -8.73
C ILE A 56 5.50 -6.01 -9.03
N SER A 57 5.69 -6.66 -10.16
CA SER A 57 4.84 -7.75 -10.61
C SER A 57 5.69 -8.85 -11.23
N SER A 58 5.62 -10.05 -10.67
CA SER A 58 6.40 -11.21 -11.13
C SER A 58 5.54 -12.48 -11.06
N PRO A 59 5.03 -12.99 -12.20
CA PRO A 59 5.18 -12.46 -13.57
C PRO A 59 4.38 -11.16 -13.81
N PRO A 60 4.78 -10.30 -14.76
CA PRO A 60 4.05 -9.09 -15.10
C PRO A 60 2.68 -9.41 -15.75
N LEU A 61 1.73 -8.49 -15.61
CA LEU A 61 0.50 -8.51 -16.40
C LEU A 61 0.86 -8.22 -17.87
N THR A 62 0.37 -9.02 -18.80
CA THR A 62 0.77 -8.90 -20.22
C THR A 62 -0.29 -8.28 -21.12
N SER A 63 -1.54 -8.17 -20.65
CA SER A 63 -2.65 -7.58 -21.41
C SER A 63 -3.85 -7.28 -20.52
N MET A 64 -4.74 -6.40 -21.02
CA MET A 64 -6.05 -6.12 -20.38
C MET A 64 -6.91 -7.37 -20.17
N SER A 65 -6.79 -8.39 -21.02
CA SER A 65 -7.59 -9.64 -20.86
C SER A 65 -7.26 -10.45 -19.61
N LEU A 66 -6.08 -10.25 -19.03
CA LEU A 66 -5.65 -10.92 -17.79
C LEU A 66 -5.95 -10.07 -16.55
N TYR A 67 -6.36 -8.82 -16.73
CA TYR A 67 -6.67 -7.92 -15.65
C TYR A 67 -8.05 -8.20 -15.07
N ASN A 68 -8.13 -8.26 -13.75
CA ASN A 68 -9.39 -8.34 -13.04
C ASN A 68 -9.45 -7.18 -12.04
N PRO A 69 -10.38 -6.22 -12.20
CA PRO A 69 -10.47 -5.05 -11.34
C PRO A 69 -10.79 -5.33 -9.86
N ASN A 70 -11.18 -6.56 -9.51
CA ASN A 70 -11.34 -6.95 -8.11
C ASN A 70 -9.99 -6.87 -7.37
N ILE A 71 -9.89 -5.98 -6.38
CA ILE A 71 -8.67 -5.72 -5.60
C ILE A 71 -8.11 -6.97 -4.89
N PHE A 72 -8.95 -7.96 -4.58
CA PHE A 72 -8.52 -9.22 -3.96
C PHE A 72 -7.95 -10.22 -4.96
N HIS A 73 -8.11 -9.95 -6.26
CA HIS A 73 -7.83 -10.92 -7.29
C HIS A 73 -7.29 -10.26 -8.57
N GLY A 74 -6.19 -9.51 -8.43
CA GLY A 74 -5.45 -8.90 -9.54
C GLY A 74 -5.76 -7.42 -9.82
N GLY A 75 -6.69 -6.83 -9.06
CA GLY A 75 -7.06 -5.42 -9.17
C GLY A 75 -6.00 -4.50 -8.57
N ILE A 76 -5.92 -3.29 -9.11
CA ILE A 76 -4.98 -2.28 -8.62
C ILE A 76 -5.63 -1.58 -7.42
N ALA A 77 -5.06 -1.76 -6.23
CA ALA A 77 -5.45 -1.07 -5.01
C ALA A 77 -4.75 0.29 -4.93
N TRP A 78 -5.17 1.23 -5.77
CA TRP A 78 -4.63 2.59 -5.80
C TRP A 78 -5.70 3.61 -5.41
N TYR A 79 -5.94 3.68 -4.11
CA TYR A 79 -6.91 4.57 -3.49
C TYR A 79 -6.53 6.05 -3.70
N GLY A 80 -7.55 6.89 -3.92
CA GLY A 80 -7.39 8.27 -4.38
C GLY A 80 -7.16 8.41 -5.89
N VAL A 81 -6.59 7.40 -6.57
CA VAL A 81 -6.25 7.49 -8.00
C VAL A 81 -7.22 6.71 -8.88
N VAL A 82 -7.35 5.40 -8.64
CA VAL A 82 -8.27 4.52 -9.38
C VAL A 82 -9.64 4.48 -8.70
N GLN A 83 -9.68 4.45 -7.37
CA GLN A 83 -10.89 4.53 -6.56
C GLN A 83 -10.89 5.82 -5.75
N SER A 84 -11.99 6.57 -5.74
CA SER A 84 -12.09 7.87 -5.03
C SER A 84 -12.74 7.71 -3.66
N HIS A 85 -12.30 8.48 -2.67
CA HIS A 85 -12.92 8.49 -1.35
C HIS A 85 -14.22 9.31 -1.33
N VAL A 86 -15.07 9.08 -0.33
CA VAL A 86 -16.27 9.92 -0.13
C VAL A 86 -15.90 11.19 0.63
N ALA A 87 -15.09 11.05 1.68
CA ALA A 87 -14.42 12.12 2.41
C ALA A 87 -12.95 11.74 2.68
N ALA A 88 -12.11 12.70 3.06
CA ALA A 88 -10.77 12.40 3.55
C ALA A 88 -10.38 13.36 4.67
N ILE A 89 -9.40 12.97 5.48
CA ILE A 89 -8.82 13.84 6.50
C ILE A 89 -7.70 14.73 5.92
N ASN A 90 -7.70 16.00 6.28
CA ASN A 90 -6.52 16.86 6.19
C ASN A 90 -5.72 16.71 7.48
N TYR A 91 -4.55 16.08 7.43
CA TYR A 91 -3.77 15.79 8.63
C TYR A 91 -3.11 17.03 9.26
N THR A 92 -2.93 18.11 8.48
CA THR A 92 -2.40 19.38 9.00
C THR A 92 -3.45 20.09 9.85
N THR A 93 -4.73 20.03 9.48
CA THR A 93 -5.83 20.69 10.23
C THR A 93 -6.59 19.75 11.17
N GLY A 94 -6.52 18.44 10.94
CA GLY A 94 -7.33 17.43 11.64
C GLY A 94 -8.81 17.42 11.22
N GLU A 95 -9.16 18.11 10.14
CA GLU A 95 -10.55 18.24 9.65
C GLU A 95 -10.84 17.29 8.49
N GLU A 96 -12.07 16.79 8.42
CA GLU A 96 -12.57 16.00 7.28
C GLU A 96 -12.98 16.93 6.13
N ILE A 97 -12.46 16.64 4.94
CA ILE A 97 -12.69 17.36 3.69
C ILE A 97 -13.58 16.56 2.72
N PRO A 98 -14.54 17.23 2.03
CA PRO A 98 -15.50 16.56 1.14
C PRO A 98 -14.93 16.26 -0.25
N ILE A 99 -14.97 14.99 -0.65
CA ILE A 99 -14.46 14.49 -1.95
C ILE A 99 -15.60 14.16 -2.90
N LEU A 100 -16.02 12.89 -3.01
CA LEU A 100 -17.25 12.54 -3.73
C LEU A 100 -18.47 13.06 -2.96
N ALA A 101 -18.38 13.21 -1.63
CA ALA A 101 -19.34 14.01 -0.88
C ALA A 101 -19.20 15.49 -1.24
N LYS A 102 -20.32 16.18 -1.29
CA LYS A 102 -20.40 17.64 -1.31
C LYS A 102 -20.40 18.20 0.11
N ASN A 103 -21.17 17.57 1.00
CA ASN A 103 -21.27 17.87 2.42
C ASN A 103 -21.95 16.72 3.18
N TRP A 104 -21.93 16.81 4.51
CA TRP A 104 -22.69 15.94 5.39
C TRP A 104 -23.22 16.71 6.61
N THR A 105 -24.23 16.14 7.28
CA THR A 105 -24.69 16.60 8.59
C THR A 105 -24.97 15.41 9.50
N LEU A 106 -24.76 15.58 10.80
CA LEU A 106 -24.95 14.54 11.81
C LEU A 106 -26.19 14.87 12.67
N GLN A 107 -26.98 13.86 12.99
CA GLN A 107 -28.11 13.98 13.90
C GLN A 107 -28.30 12.69 14.69
N VAL A 108 -28.32 12.78 16.02
CA VAL A 108 -28.78 11.65 16.86
C VAL A 108 -30.31 11.64 16.88
N LEU A 109 -30.89 10.55 16.40
CA LEU A 109 -32.34 10.32 16.37
C LEU A 109 -32.86 9.95 17.76
N PRO A 110 -34.17 10.10 18.05
CA PRO A 110 -34.74 9.82 19.38
C PRO A 110 -34.51 8.38 19.90
N ASN A 111 -34.27 7.42 19.01
CA ASN A 111 -33.94 6.03 19.34
C ASN A 111 -32.45 5.79 19.60
N GLY A 112 -31.63 6.85 19.67
CA GLY A 112 -30.18 6.77 19.88
C GLY A 112 -29.37 6.41 18.64
N THR A 113 -29.99 6.28 17.47
CA THR A 113 -29.26 6.05 16.20
C THR A 113 -28.62 7.35 15.72
N LEU A 114 -27.33 7.33 15.36
CA LEU A 114 -26.71 8.45 14.64
C LEU A 114 -27.08 8.36 13.16
N ALA A 115 -27.68 9.43 12.64
CA ALA A 115 -27.93 9.62 11.22
C ALA A 115 -26.90 10.60 10.65
N ILE A 116 -26.10 10.13 9.69
CA ILE A 116 -25.19 10.96 8.89
C ILE A 116 -25.85 11.16 7.52
N TYR A 117 -26.37 12.35 7.27
CA TYR A 117 -26.97 12.72 6.00
C TYR A 117 -25.85 13.15 5.06
N VAL A 118 -25.69 12.45 3.94
CA VAL A 118 -24.64 12.70 2.96
C VAL A 118 -25.26 13.20 1.67
N THR A 119 -24.75 14.31 1.16
CA THR A 119 -25.06 14.79 -0.21
C THR A 119 -23.84 14.57 -1.09
N LEU A 120 -24.00 13.84 -2.20
CA LEU A 120 -22.93 13.60 -3.16
C LEU A 120 -22.77 14.76 -4.16
N ARG A 121 -21.54 14.94 -4.64
CA ARG A 121 -21.24 15.73 -5.83
C ARG A 121 -21.75 15.01 -7.07
N GLN A 122 -21.92 15.79 -8.14
CA GLN A 122 -22.05 15.20 -9.47
C GLN A 122 -20.66 14.82 -9.96
N SER A 123 -20.32 13.54 -9.83
CA SER A 123 -19.09 12.95 -10.34
C SER A 123 -19.46 11.74 -11.20
N GLY A 124 -18.69 11.48 -12.25
CA GLY A 124 -18.85 10.32 -13.11
C GLY A 124 -17.72 9.31 -12.95
N MET A 125 -18.06 8.04 -13.08
CA MET A 125 -17.13 6.94 -13.20
C MET A 125 -16.37 7.01 -14.53
N SER A 126 -15.35 6.17 -14.70
CA SER A 126 -14.49 6.15 -15.90
C SER A 126 -15.22 5.94 -17.23
N ASN A 127 -16.44 5.38 -17.21
CA ASN A 127 -17.30 5.20 -18.39
C ASN A 127 -18.39 6.30 -18.55
N GLY A 128 -18.40 7.32 -17.69
CA GLY A 128 -19.37 8.41 -17.68
C GLY A 128 -20.68 8.13 -16.92
N GLN A 129 -20.87 6.94 -16.34
CA GLN A 129 -22.00 6.69 -15.44
C GLN A 129 -21.86 7.53 -14.16
N PRO A 130 -22.95 8.06 -13.60
CA PRO A 130 -22.88 8.85 -12.37
C PRO A 130 -22.48 7.97 -11.19
N VAL A 131 -21.66 8.52 -10.29
CA VAL A 131 -21.49 7.98 -8.94
C VAL A 131 -22.73 8.35 -8.12
N THR A 132 -23.33 7.37 -7.46
CA THR A 132 -24.60 7.55 -6.74
C THR A 132 -24.58 6.93 -5.34
N CYS A 133 -25.62 7.22 -4.57
CA CYS A 133 -25.84 6.61 -3.27
C CYS A 133 -26.01 5.09 -3.30
N TRP A 134 -26.31 4.49 -4.46
CA TRP A 134 -26.30 3.04 -4.63
C TRP A 134 -24.89 2.46 -4.51
N ASP A 135 -23.89 3.19 -4.98
CA ASP A 135 -22.49 2.78 -4.88
C ASP A 135 -22.01 2.84 -3.42
N LEU A 136 -22.43 3.87 -2.67
CA LEU A 136 -22.16 3.97 -1.24
C LEU A 136 -22.80 2.81 -0.45
N LEU A 137 -24.04 2.44 -0.81
CA LEU A 137 -24.71 1.26 -0.25
C LEU A 137 -23.93 -0.02 -0.56
N ALA A 138 -23.50 -0.21 -1.82
CA ALA A 138 -22.72 -1.37 -2.23
C ALA A 138 -21.40 -1.49 -1.46
N ASN A 139 -20.70 -0.37 -1.30
CA ASN A 139 -19.45 -0.32 -0.54
C ASN A 139 -19.66 -0.70 0.93
N ASN A 140 -20.70 -0.15 1.57
CA ASN A 140 -21.03 -0.48 2.97
C ASN A 140 -21.43 -1.95 3.14
N ILE A 141 -22.14 -2.54 2.16
CA ILE A 141 -22.52 -3.96 2.19
C ILE A 141 -21.29 -4.86 2.01
N ALA A 142 -20.43 -4.56 1.05
CA ALA A 142 -19.19 -5.29 0.82
C ALA A 142 -18.27 -5.22 2.04
N ASN A 143 -18.14 -4.05 2.66
CA ASN A 143 -17.48 -3.90 3.96
C ASN A 143 -18.16 -4.74 5.05
N GLY A 144 -19.49 -4.83 5.05
CA GLY A 144 -20.21 -5.71 5.97
C GLY A 144 -19.91 -7.20 5.80
N LEU A 145 -19.62 -7.67 4.59
CA LEU A 145 -19.20 -9.05 4.34
C LEU A 145 -17.82 -9.36 4.94
N ILE A 146 -16.99 -8.34 5.17
CA ILE A 146 -15.71 -8.46 5.86
C ILE A 146 -15.75 -7.93 7.30
N HIS A 147 -16.95 -7.83 7.90
CA HIS A 147 -17.15 -7.42 9.30
C HIS A 147 -16.74 -5.96 9.58
N ASN A 148 -17.02 -5.05 8.65
CA ASN A 148 -16.71 -3.62 8.76
C ASN A 148 -17.89 -2.72 8.34
N MET A 149 -19.12 -3.17 8.58
CA MET A 149 -20.32 -2.38 8.30
C MET A 149 -20.48 -1.27 9.35
N TRP A 150 -20.79 -0.04 8.91
CA TRP A 150 -20.98 1.11 9.80
C TRP A 150 -22.43 1.27 10.25
N GLY A 151 -23.36 0.71 9.50
CA GLY A 151 -24.78 0.71 9.83
C GLY A 151 -25.63 0.56 8.58
N ASN A 152 -26.90 0.93 8.69
CA ASN A 152 -27.80 0.89 7.54
C ASN A 152 -27.62 2.11 6.65
N VAL A 153 -27.66 1.93 5.33
CA VAL A 153 -27.64 3.04 4.37
C VAL A 153 -29.03 3.17 3.75
N SER A 154 -29.71 4.27 4.05
CA SER A 154 -31.00 4.61 3.43
C SER A 154 -30.79 5.55 2.25
N ILE A 155 -31.25 5.15 1.07
CA ILE A 155 -31.19 5.98 -0.13
C ILE A 155 -32.44 6.87 -0.18
N VAL A 156 -32.24 8.19 -0.19
CA VAL A 156 -33.32 9.17 -0.37
C VAL A 156 -33.53 9.43 -1.85
N ASN A 157 -32.43 9.61 -2.58
CA ASN A 157 -32.37 9.71 -4.03
C ASN A 157 -30.94 9.37 -4.50
N ASN A 158 -30.63 9.49 -5.79
CA ASN A 158 -29.32 9.14 -6.35
C ASN A 158 -28.13 9.89 -5.72
N TYR A 159 -28.33 11.07 -5.13
CA TYR A 159 -27.26 11.91 -4.58
C TYR A 159 -27.47 12.25 -3.10
N THR A 160 -28.48 11.68 -2.45
CA THR A 160 -28.70 11.87 -1.02
C THR A 160 -28.96 10.53 -0.35
N CYS A 161 -28.12 10.18 0.63
CA CYS A 161 -28.29 9.00 1.46
C CYS A 161 -28.03 9.29 2.92
N ILE A 162 -28.42 8.35 3.78
CA ILE A 162 -28.31 8.48 5.22
C ILE A 162 -27.64 7.21 5.76
N PHE A 163 -26.44 7.35 6.33
CA PHE A 163 -25.84 6.30 7.13
C PHE A 163 -26.46 6.34 8.52
N LYS A 164 -26.93 5.19 9.00
CA LYS A 164 -27.64 5.03 10.27
C LYS A 164 -26.86 4.08 11.16
N MET A 165 -26.06 4.65 12.04
CA MET A 165 -25.20 3.91 12.95
C MET A 165 -25.96 3.60 14.24
N PRO A 166 -25.98 2.33 14.70
CA PRO A 166 -26.67 1.96 15.92
C PRO A 166 -26.02 2.60 17.15
N GLN A 167 -26.83 2.80 18.19
CA GLN A 167 -26.34 3.30 19.48
C GLN A 167 -25.21 2.41 20.03
N GLY A 168 -24.13 3.04 20.49
CA GLY A 168 -22.95 2.36 21.02
C GLY A 168 -21.88 2.02 19.98
N TYR A 169 -22.11 2.32 18.70
CA TYR A 169 -21.16 2.10 17.60
C TYR A 169 -20.66 3.41 16.95
N TYR A 170 -20.95 4.57 17.56
CA TYR A 170 -20.49 5.89 17.13
C TYR A 170 -20.07 6.73 18.34
N ALA A 171 -19.27 7.76 18.13
CA ALA A 171 -18.89 8.75 19.14
C ALA A 171 -19.96 9.85 19.22
N PRO A 172 -20.67 10.04 20.35
CA PRO A 172 -21.68 11.08 20.46
C PRO A 172 -21.18 12.44 19.98
N PRO A 173 -21.85 13.06 18.97
CA PRO A 173 -21.39 14.27 18.30
C PRO A 173 -21.59 15.48 19.22
N THR A 174 -20.76 15.53 20.26
CA THR A 174 -20.76 16.50 21.35
C THR A 174 -19.53 17.41 21.28
N SER A 175 -18.60 17.12 20.36
CA SER A 175 -17.41 17.91 20.06
C SER A 175 -17.01 17.71 18.60
N PRO A 176 -16.28 18.67 17.98
CA PRO A 176 -15.79 18.52 16.61
C PRO A 176 -14.93 17.27 16.37
N ALA A 177 -14.15 16.84 17.38
CA ALA A 177 -13.32 15.64 17.27
C ALA A 177 -14.16 14.36 17.21
N ALA A 178 -15.26 14.29 17.96
CA ALA A 178 -16.18 13.14 17.91
C ALA A 178 -16.92 13.09 16.56
N GLU A 179 -17.32 14.24 16.03
CA GLU A 179 -17.91 14.32 14.69
C GLU A 179 -16.92 13.89 13.61
N ALA A 180 -15.68 14.38 13.67
CA ALA A 180 -14.62 14.00 12.73
C ALA A 180 -14.31 12.51 12.79
N TYR A 181 -14.31 11.90 13.98
CA TYR A 181 -14.16 10.45 14.13
C TYR A 181 -15.27 9.67 13.41
N ASP A 182 -16.55 10.01 13.68
CA ASP A 182 -17.66 9.31 13.05
C ASP A 182 -17.68 9.46 11.52
N VAL A 183 -17.31 10.65 11.03
CA VAL A 183 -17.18 10.92 9.59
C VAL A 183 -16.00 10.17 8.99
N PHE A 184 -14.84 10.18 9.65
CA PHE A 184 -13.65 9.44 9.22
C PHE A 184 -14.01 7.98 9.01
N TRP A 185 -14.67 7.38 9.99
CA TRP A 185 -15.01 5.98 9.87
C TRP A 185 -16.15 5.71 8.88
N ALA A 186 -17.21 6.51 8.85
CA ALA A 186 -18.32 6.23 7.94
C ALA A 186 -18.01 6.55 6.46
N LEU A 187 -17.23 7.61 6.18
CA LEU A 187 -17.07 8.21 4.85
C LEU A 187 -15.63 8.23 4.31
N ASN A 188 -14.62 8.00 5.15
CA ASN A 188 -13.22 7.98 4.72
C ASN A 188 -12.64 6.56 4.82
N TRP A 189 -12.38 6.08 6.05
CA TRP A 189 -11.64 4.83 6.30
C TRP A 189 -12.52 3.59 6.37
N GLY A 190 -13.61 3.60 7.14
CA GLY A 190 -14.61 2.53 7.11
C GLY A 190 -15.57 2.63 5.91
N GLY A 191 -15.52 3.78 5.23
CA GLY A 191 -15.98 3.99 3.86
C GLY A 191 -14.82 4.00 2.87
N VAL A 192 -13.90 3.00 2.96
CA VAL A 192 -12.77 2.76 2.02
C VAL A 192 -13.08 3.33 0.65
N ALA A 193 -12.10 3.95 -0.02
CA ALA A 193 -12.21 4.45 -1.39
C ALA A 193 -13.18 3.60 -2.22
N LEU A 194 -14.16 4.22 -2.86
CA LEU A 194 -15.34 3.57 -3.39
C LEU A 194 -14.99 2.50 -4.44
N VAL A 195 -14.76 1.26 -4.00
CA VAL A 195 -14.26 0.12 -4.81
C VAL A 195 -15.40 -0.67 -5.43
N TRP A 196 -16.45 -0.93 -4.66
CA TRP A 196 -17.54 -1.81 -5.05
C TRP A 196 -18.69 -1.01 -5.66
N THR A 197 -18.58 -0.62 -6.92
CA THR A 197 -19.69 0.06 -7.63
C THR A 197 -20.90 -0.88 -7.74
N PHE A 198 -22.10 -0.36 -7.51
CA PHE A 198 -23.31 -1.17 -7.39
C PHE A 198 -23.58 -2.00 -8.65
N ASN A 199 -23.44 -1.40 -9.83
CA ASN A 199 -23.71 -2.09 -11.09
C ASN A 199 -22.74 -3.24 -11.37
N ALA A 200 -21.44 -3.05 -11.11
CA ALA A 200 -20.44 -4.08 -11.35
C ALA A 200 -20.59 -5.29 -10.41
N TRP A 201 -21.09 -5.03 -9.20
CA TRP A 201 -21.25 -6.01 -8.14
C TRP A 201 -22.70 -6.42 -7.90
N TYR A 202 -23.61 -6.05 -8.82
CA TYR A 202 -25.05 -6.15 -8.63
C TYR A 202 -25.52 -7.55 -8.14
N PRO A 203 -25.08 -8.67 -8.72
CA PRO A 203 -25.51 -10.00 -8.25
C PRO A 203 -25.15 -10.27 -6.78
N LEU A 204 -23.92 -9.94 -6.37
CA LEU A 204 -23.46 -10.09 -5.00
C LEU A 204 -24.22 -9.14 -4.05
N MET A 205 -24.46 -7.90 -4.49
CA MET A 205 -25.18 -6.91 -3.68
C MET A 205 -26.63 -7.34 -3.43
N GLU A 206 -27.34 -7.76 -4.46
CA GLU A 206 -28.71 -8.28 -4.34
C GLU A 206 -28.78 -9.51 -3.43
N ALA A 207 -27.87 -10.48 -3.62
CA ALA A 207 -27.82 -11.67 -2.78
C ALA A 207 -27.52 -11.34 -1.31
N THR A 208 -26.66 -10.34 -1.07
CA THR A 208 -26.33 -9.91 0.29
C THR A 208 -27.46 -9.12 0.93
N LEU A 209 -28.17 -8.26 0.18
CA LEU A 209 -29.37 -7.56 0.62
C LEU A 209 -30.50 -8.53 0.97
N ALA A 210 -30.68 -9.60 0.19
CA ALA A 210 -31.63 -10.66 0.52
C ALA A 210 -31.28 -11.37 1.86
N ASN A 211 -30.01 -11.32 2.27
CA ASN A 211 -29.51 -11.87 3.54
C ASN A 211 -29.18 -10.77 4.57
N TYR A 212 -29.75 -9.58 4.44
CA TYR A 212 -29.35 -8.41 5.24
C TYR A 212 -29.45 -8.63 6.76
N SER A 213 -30.45 -9.39 7.25
CA SER A 213 -30.54 -9.70 8.68
C SER A 213 -29.33 -10.48 9.20
N TRP A 214 -28.76 -11.38 8.39
CA TRP A 214 -27.52 -12.07 8.72
C TRP A 214 -26.32 -11.14 8.63
N LEU A 215 -26.26 -10.28 7.61
CA LEU A 215 -25.22 -9.23 7.52
C LEU A 215 -25.20 -8.35 8.76
N TRP A 216 -26.38 -7.92 9.24
CA TRP A 216 -26.53 -7.13 10.45
C TRP A 216 -26.04 -7.88 11.68
N LEU A 217 -26.48 -9.12 11.89
CA LEU A 217 -26.04 -9.95 13.02
C LEU A 217 -24.54 -10.26 12.96
N PHE A 218 -23.98 -10.36 11.76
CA PHE A 218 -22.56 -10.57 11.57
C PHE A 218 -21.75 -9.39 12.10
N ASN A 219 -22.21 -8.14 11.91
CA ASN A 219 -21.49 -6.94 12.32
C ASN A 219 -21.84 -6.45 13.73
N PHE A 220 -23.11 -6.57 14.13
CA PHE A 220 -23.64 -5.93 15.35
C PHE A 220 -24.25 -6.92 16.36
N GLY A 221 -24.25 -8.22 16.06
CA GLY A 221 -24.73 -9.26 16.97
C GLY A 221 -23.74 -9.60 18.08
N ASN A 222 -24.17 -10.39 19.06
CA ASN A 222 -23.24 -10.97 20.04
C ASN A 222 -22.37 -12.08 19.39
N ALA A 223 -21.29 -12.50 20.06
CA ALA A 223 -20.32 -13.47 19.53
C ALA A 223 -20.94 -14.75 18.95
N THR A 224 -21.99 -15.29 19.59
CA THR A 224 -22.71 -16.48 19.09
C THR A 224 -23.46 -16.18 17.80
N GLN A 225 -24.16 -15.05 17.74
CA GLN A 225 -24.88 -14.59 16.54
C GLN A 225 -23.91 -14.30 15.40
N GLN A 226 -22.79 -13.63 15.67
CA GLN A 226 -21.75 -13.34 14.69
C GLN A 226 -21.17 -14.64 14.10
N ALA A 227 -20.88 -15.63 14.93
CA ALA A 227 -20.36 -16.93 14.48
C ALA A 227 -21.37 -17.68 13.60
N GLN A 228 -22.67 -17.62 13.92
CA GLN A 228 -23.72 -18.20 13.10
C GLN A 228 -23.89 -17.46 11.77
N ALA A 229 -23.95 -16.13 11.81
CA ALA A 229 -24.07 -15.29 10.64
C ALA A 229 -22.90 -15.47 9.68
N ARG A 230 -21.67 -15.58 10.20
CA ARG A 230 -20.47 -15.89 9.41
C ARG A 230 -20.64 -17.17 8.58
N LYS A 231 -21.19 -18.24 9.17
CA LYS A 231 -21.43 -19.50 8.45
C LYS A 231 -22.41 -19.32 7.30
N VAL A 232 -23.48 -18.56 7.52
CA VAL A 232 -24.50 -18.28 6.49
C VAL A 232 -23.93 -17.42 5.37
N LEU A 233 -23.13 -16.41 5.70
CA LEU A 233 -22.55 -15.47 4.74
C LEU A 233 -21.30 -16.00 4.03
N THR A 234 -20.71 -17.10 4.51
CA THR A 234 -19.46 -17.66 3.97
C THR A 234 -19.45 -17.77 2.42
N PRO A 235 -20.51 -18.21 1.74
CA PRO A 235 -20.54 -18.23 0.27
C PRO A 235 -20.38 -16.84 -0.36
N LEU A 236 -21.07 -15.83 0.17
CA LEU A 236 -21.01 -14.44 -0.31
C LEU A 236 -19.65 -13.80 -0.02
N ILE A 237 -19.09 -14.10 1.15
CA ILE A 237 -17.73 -13.69 1.53
C ILE A 237 -16.72 -14.28 0.54
N ASN A 238 -16.82 -15.58 0.22
CA ASN A 238 -15.95 -16.22 -0.75
C ASN A 238 -16.12 -15.62 -2.15
N GLU A 239 -17.35 -15.29 -2.56
CA GLU A 239 -17.61 -14.63 -3.84
C GLU A 239 -16.94 -13.25 -3.91
N LEU A 240 -17.05 -12.43 -2.86
CA LEU A 240 -16.36 -11.12 -2.77
C LEU A 240 -14.86 -11.24 -3.07
N PHE A 241 -14.20 -12.25 -2.49
CA PHE A 241 -12.75 -12.47 -2.66
C PHE A 241 -12.37 -13.09 -4.02
N THR A 242 -13.26 -13.83 -4.66
CA THR A 242 -12.91 -14.66 -5.84
C THR A 242 -13.53 -14.17 -7.15
N ALA A 243 -14.47 -13.23 -7.10
CA ALA A 243 -15.17 -12.72 -8.27
C ALA A 243 -14.19 -12.21 -9.34
N LYS A 244 -14.45 -12.62 -10.58
CA LYS A 244 -13.79 -12.10 -11.78
C LYS A 244 -14.70 -11.08 -12.44
N LEU A 245 -14.30 -9.81 -12.39
CA LEU A 245 -15.01 -8.73 -13.05
C LEU A 245 -14.44 -8.49 -14.45
N PRO A 246 -15.23 -7.93 -15.38
CA PRO A 246 -14.72 -7.50 -16.68
C PRO A 246 -13.55 -6.51 -16.52
N PRO A 247 -12.47 -6.61 -17.31
CA PRO A 247 -11.32 -5.71 -17.21
C PRO A 247 -11.65 -4.21 -17.33
N ASN A 248 -12.73 -3.87 -18.04
CA ASN A 248 -13.22 -2.51 -18.25
C ASN A 248 -14.30 -2.08 -17.25
N THR A 249 -14.40 -2.75 -16.10
CA THR A 249 -15.31 -2.35 -15.03
C THR A 249 -15.06 -0.89 -14.64
N PRO A 250 -16.10 -0.05 -14.56
CA PRO A 250 -15.92 1.36 -14.26
C PRO A 250 -15.35 1.60 -12.87
N THR A 251 -14.49 2.61 -12.75
CA THR A 251 -13.86 3.02 -11.49
C THR A 251 -14.24 4.46 -11.16
N THR A 252 -14.10 4.83 -9.89
CA THR A 252 -14.65 6.08 -9.32
C THR A 252 -13.61 7.19 -9.20
N GLY A 253 -12.33 6.87 -9.41
CA GLY A 253 -11.19 7.76 -9.28
C GLY A 253 -10.99 8.78 -10.41
N PRO A 254 -10.08 9.74 -10.21
CA PRO A 254 -9.62 10.66 -11.25
C PRO A 254 -8.84 9.98 -12.38
N PHE A 255 -8.41 8.73 -12.21
CA PHE A 255 -7.76 7.92 -13.22
C PHE A 255 -8.36 6.50 -13.27
N TYR A 256 -8.13 5.79 -14.37
CA TYR A 256 -8.57 4.40 -14.53
C TYR A 256 -7.61 3.62 -15.42
N VAL A 257 -7.54 2.30 -15.24
CA VAL A 257 -6.73 1.41 -16.09
C VAL A 257 -7.31 1.38 -17.49
N CYS A 258 -6.55 1.89 -18.47
CA CYS A 258 -7.00 1.97 -19.85
C CYS A 258 -6.20 1.07 -20.80
N ASP A 259 -4.96 0.69 -20.45
CA ASP A 259 -4.16 -0.26 -21.22
C ASP A 259 -3.15 -1.01 -20.33
N ILE A 260 -2.76 -2.22 -20.75
CA ILE A 260 -1.74 -3.03 -20.09
C ILE A 260 -0.88 -3.72 -21.16
N THR A 261 0.42 -3.57 -21.00
CA THR A 261 1.46 -4.25 -21.79
C THR A 261 2.40 -5.01 -20.84
N PRO A 262 3.23 -5.96 -21.32
CA PRO A 262 4.26 -6.57 -20.47
C PRO A 262 5.19 -5.56 -19.79
N GLU A 263 5.36 -4.37 -20.36
CA GLU A 263 6.25 -3.32 -19.87
C GLU A 263 5.59 -2.38 -18.84
N TYR A 264 4.30 -2.06 -18.99
CA TYR A 264 3.60 -1.09 -18.15
C TYR A 264 2.10 -1.35 -18.01
N ILE A 265 1.53 -0.82 -16.92
CA ILE A 265 0.10 -0.56 -16.77
C ILE A 265 -0.12 0.93 -17.01
N LEU A 266 -1.05 1.30 -17.90
CA LEU A 266 -1.37 2.69 -18.22
C LEU A 266 -2.67 3.09 -17.56
N LEU A 267 -2.62 4.17 -16.78
CA LEU A 267 -3.80 4.86 -16.31
C LEU A 267 -4.07 6.10 -17.14
N CYS A 268 -5.33 6.27 -17.52
CA CYS A 268 -5.83 7.44 -18.23
C CYS A 268 -6.65 8.31 -17.28
N LYS A 269 -6.57 9.64 -17.44
CA LYS A 269 -7.45 10.59 -16.73
C LYS A 269 -8.92 10.27 -17.01
N ASN A 270 -9.72 10.23 -15.96
CA ASN A 270 -11.17 10.17 -16.01
C ASN A 270 -11.72 11.59 -16.25
N PRO A 271 -12.26 11.91 -17.44
CA PRO A 271 -12.77 13.26 -17.74
C PRO A 271 -14.08 13.57 -17.01
N TYR A 272 -14.74 12.57 -16.42
CA TYR A 272 -16.04 12.71 -15.76
C TYR A 272 -15.91 12.91 -14.23
N TRP A 273 -14.72 12.75 -13.68
CA TRP A 273 -14.48 12.99 -12.25
C TRP A 273 -14.68 14.47 -11.91
N TYR A 274 -15.30 14.78 -10.76
CA TYR A 274 -15.89 16.11 -10.49
C TYR A 274 -14.94 17.31 -10.71
N ASP A 275 -13.65 17.17 -10.41
CA ASP A 275 -12.62 18.22 -10.59
C ASP A 275 -11.53 17.81 -11.59
N ALA A 276 -11.85 16.96 -12.58
CA ALA A 276 -10.88 16.48 -13.57
C ALA A 276 -10.18 17.60 -14.37
N LYS A 277 -10.83 18.76 -14.52
CA LYS A 277 -10.30 19.96 -15.19
C LYS A 277 -9.06 20.56 -14.49
N ASP A 278 -8.92 20.33 -13.18
CA ASP A 278 -7.86 20.91 -12.37
C ASP A 278 -6.61 20.02 -12.41
N ILE A 279 -6.76 18.74 -12.75
CA ILE A 279 -5.66 17.80 -12.94
C ILE A 279 -4.99 18.03 -14.31
N LYS A 280 -3.69 18.37 -14.31
CA LYS A 280 -2.91 18.60 -15.54
C LYS A 280 -2.24 17.34 -16.09
N VAL A 281 -2.13 16.30 -15.28
CA VAL A 281 -1.59 14.98 -15.65
C VAL A 281 -2.62 14.25 -16.49
N ASP A 282 -2.34 13.91 -17.75
CA ASP A 282 -3.26 13.15 -18.60
C ASP A 282 -3.09 11.63 -18.43
N TYR A 283 -1.86 11.20 -18.16
CA TYR A 283 -1.49 9.78 -18.08
C TYR A 283 -0.62 9.49 -16.87
N ILE A 284 -0.77 8.30 -16.33
CA ILE A 284 0.17 7.70 -15.38
C ILE A 284 0.64 6.38 -15.96
N VAL A 285 1.95 6.23 -16.11
CA VAL A 285 2.58 4.98 -16.55
C VAL A 285 3.17 4.29 -15.33
N GLU A 286 2.63 3.13 -14.97
CA GLU A 286 3.20 2.24 -13.96
C GLU A 286 4.13 1.23 -14.65
N TRP A 287 5.43 1.44 -14.57
CA TRP A 287 6.41 0.47 -15.08
C TRP A 287 6.37 -0.82 -14.27
N GLN A 288 6.30 -1.97 -14.96
CA GLN A 288 6.33 -3.28 -14.31
C GLN A 288 7.78 -3.74 -14.14
N TYR A 289 8.24 -3.87 -12.90
CA TYR A 289 9.54 -4.44 -12.56
C TYR A 289 9.40 -5.77 -11.82
N SER A 290 10.42 -6.62 -11.91
CA SER A 290 10.43 -7.89 -11.19
C SER A 290 11.09 -7.80 -9.81
N SER A 291 11.76 -6.68 -9.48
CA SER A 291 12.41 -6.48 -8.18
C SER A 291 12.70 -5.00 -7.87
N MET A 292 12.86 -4.69 -6.58
CA MET A 292 13.26 -3.34 -6.13
C MET A 292 14.64 -2.91 -6.67
N THR A 293 15.56 -3.84 -6.91
CA THR A 293 16.87 -3.51 -7.50
C THR A 293 16.71 -2.85 -8.88
N GLN A 294 15.74 -3.30 -9.68
CA GLN A 294 15.45 -2.68 -10.97
C GLN A 294 14.78 -1.31 -10.80
N VAL A 295 13.88 -1.17 -9.82
CA VAL A 295 13.25 0.11 -9.46
C VAL A 295 14.30 1.16 -9.08
N TYR A 296 15.28 0.79 -8.25
CA TYR A 296 16.38 1.66 -7.86
C TYR A 296 17.21 2.15 -9.05
N ALA A 297 17.54 1.25 -9.98
CA ALA A 297 18.23 1.62 -11.21
C ALA A 297 17.36 2.54 -12.10
N ALA A 298 16.06 2.26 -12.20
CA ALA A 298 15.12 3.08 -12.96
C ALA A 298 14.99 4.50 -12.37
N LEU A 299 14.89 4.62 -11.05
CA LEU A 299 14.88 5.91 -10.36
C LEU A 299 16.18 6.68 -10.60
N ALA A 300 17.33 6.05 -10.38
CA ALA A 300 18.63 6.69 -10.59
C ALA A 300 18.83 7.16 -12.05
N SER A 301 18.28 6.42 -13.02
CA SER A 301 18.31 6.82 -14.44
C SER A 301 17.32 7.93 -14.82
N GLY A 302 16.41 8.31 -13.92
CA GLY A 302 15.34 9.29 -14.20
C GLY A 302 14.09 8.71 -14.86
N LYS A 303 13.96 7.39 -14.97
CA LYS A 303 12.78 6.74 -15.59
C LYS A 303 11.51 6.82 -14.72
N ILE A 304 11.67 7.06 -13.42
CA ILE A 304 10.56 7.26 -12.47
C ILE A 304 10.44 8.75 -12.19
N SER A 305 9.24 9.31 -12.40
CA SER A 305 8.90 10.70 -12.10
C SER A 305 8.72 10.93 -10.62
N ILE A 306 7.96 10.06 -9.95
CA ILE A 306 7.57 10.25 -8.56
C ILE A 306 7.72 8.92 -7.84
N TRP A 307 8.33 8.95 -6.67
CA TRP A 307 8.29 7.82 -5.75
C TRP A 307 8.31 8.26 -4.30
N ARG A 308 7.43 7.67 -3.51
CA ARG A 308 7.32 7.87 -2.07
C ARG A 308 7.69 6.57 -1.35
N THR A 309 8.62 6.63 -0.42
CA THR A 309 9.13 5.46 0.31
C THR A 309 9.50 5.80 1.74
N GLY A 310 9.49 4.82 2.64
CA GLY A 310 9.93 5.04 4.02
C GLY A 310 11.43 5.30 4.08
N GLY A 311 11.86 6.08 5.06
CA GLY A 311 13.27 6.37 5.33
C GLY A 311 14.08 5.09 5.56
N SER A 312 13.48 4.12 6.24
CA SER A 312 14.03 2.78 6.48
C SER A 312 14.19 1.90 5.23
N SER A 313 13.77 2.36 4.05
CA SER A 313 13.86 1.60 2.78
C SER A 313 15.07 1.98 1.91
N ILE A 314 15.74 3.10 2.18
CA ILE A 314 16.87 3.61 1.37
C ILE A 314 18.16 3.57 2.19
N SER A 315 19.23 3.03 1.61
CA SER A 315 20.58 3.13 2.20
C SER A 315 21.30 4.40 1.73
N SER A 316 22.27 4.86 2.52
CA SER A 316 23.15 5.99 2.15
C SER A 316 23.88 5.78 0.82
N THR A 317 24.32 4.54 0.55
CA THR A 317 24.97 4.18 -0.72
C THR A 317 24.01 4.32 -1.89
N LEU A 318 22.80 3.77 -1.76
CA LEU A 318 21.77 3.86 -2.80
C LEU A 318 21.38 5.32 -3.05
N LEU A 319 21.20 6.11 -1.99
CA LEU A 319 20.90 7.52 -2.09
C LEU A 319 21.95 8.26 -2.92
N SER A 320 23.24 8.02 -2.65
CA SER A 320 24.34 8.65 -3.38
C SER A 320 24.35 8.31 -4.87
N GLN A 321 23.77 7.16 -5.26
CA GLN A 321 23.62 6.78 -6.67
C GLN A 321 22.42 7.48 -7.31
N ILE A 322 21.28 7.54 -6.60
CA ILE A 322 20.06 8.21 -7.06
C ILE A 322 20.30 9.70 -7.31
N LEU A 323 20.92 10.38 -6.34
CA LEU A 323 21.15 11.83 -6.39
C LEU A 323 22.29 12.26 -7.32
N ARG A 324 22.95 11.33 -8.04
CA ARG A 324 23.86 11.70 -9.16
C ARG A 324 23.10 12.27 -10.34
N ASN A 325 21.83 11.92 -10.47
CA ASN A 325 20.97 12.52 -11.49
C ASN A 325 20.56 13.91 -11.03
N PRO A 326 20.97 14.99 -11.72
CA PRO A 326 20.72 16.36 -11.29
C PRO A 326 19.24 16.77 -11.38
N TYR A 327 18.39 15.92 -11.96
CA TYR A 327 16.95 16.15 -12.01
C TYR A 327 16.19 15.48 -10.87
N ILE A 328 16.79 14.54 -10.13
CA ILE A 328 16.11 13.89 -9.01
C ILE A 328 16.26 14.77 -7.77
N GLU A 329 15.16 15.41 -7.40
CA GLU A 329 15.01 16.10 -6.13
C GLU A 329 14.46 15.15 -5.06
N MET A 330 14.85 15.39 -3.82
CA MET A 330 14.42 14.60 -2.67
C MET A 330 13.89 15.50 -1.56
N ASN A 331 12.72 15.17 -1.03
CA ASN A 331 12.18 15.76 0.19
C ASN A 331 12.01 14.70 1.27
N ILE A 332 12.31 15.06 2.51
CA ILE A 332 12.17 14.19 3.69
C ILE A 332 11.20 14.87 4.65
N TYR A 333 10.21 14.13 5.12
CA TYR A 333 9.20 14.64 6.04
C TYR A 333 8.87 13.59 7.12
N PRO A 334 8.47 14.00 8.33
CA PRO A 334 8.28 13.06 9.45
C PRO A 334 7.19 12.04 9.16
N GLY A 335 7.46 10.75 9.31
CA GLY A 335 6.50 9.67 9.03
C GLY A 335 5.64 9.28 10.22
N PHE A 336 4.60 8.48 9.96
CA PHE A 336 3.78 7.92 11.02
C PHE A 336 4.43 6.64 11.58
N GLY A 337 4.60 6.63 12.90
CA GLY A 337 5.31 5.66 13.73
C GLY A 337 6.66 5.20 13.20
N GLY A 338 7.04 3.97 13.51
CA GLY A 338 8.41 3.49 13.30
C GLY A 338 8.58 2.03 13.65
N ASP A 339 9.83 1.60 13.68
CA ASP A 339 10.17 0.23 14.04
C ASP A 339 10.10 0.03 15.56
N ALA A 340 9.64 -1.14 15.98
CA ALA A 340 9.51 -1.52 17.38
C ALA A 340 9.91 -2.98 17.64
N LEU A 341 10.36 -3.22 18.87
CA LEU A 341 10.69 -4.54 19.39
C LEU A 341 9.66 -4.96 20.43
N TYR A 342 8.88 -6.01 20.16
CA TYR A 342 7.82 -6.48 21.05
C TYR A 342 8.31 -7.65 21.88
N PHE A 343 7.92 -7.68 23.15
CA PHE A 343 8.27 -8.75 24.08
C PHE A 343 7.15 -9.79 24.16
N ASN A 344 7.50 -11.08 24.12
CA ASN A 344 6.55 -12.15 24.36
C ASN A 344 6.44 -12.50 25.86
N PHE A 345 5.27 -12.26 26.44
CA PHE A 345 4.97 -12.50 27.86
C PHE A 345 4.74 -13.98 28.17
N LEU A 346 4.70 -14.87 27.17
CA LEU A 346 4.78 -16.32 27.41
C LEU A 346 6.15 -16.74 27.94
N ASN A 347 7.21 -15.96 27.69
CA ASN A 347 8.48 -16.13 28.35
C ASN A 347 8.38 -15.57 29.79
N PRO A 348 8.56 -16.40 30.84
CA PRO A 348 8.35 -15.99 32.22
C PRO A 348 9.30 -14.88 32.69
N TRP A 349 10.48 -14.78 32.09
CA TRP A 349 11.45 -13.73 32.37
C TRP A 349 11.03 -12.42 31.70
N LEU A 350 10.62 -12.49 30.45
CA LEU A 350 10.10 -11.33 29.72
C LEU A 350 8.71 -10.90 30.19
N ALA A 351 8.00 -11.68 31.02
CA ALA A 351 6.78 -11.25 31.71
C ALA A 351 7.07 -10.26 32.85
N MET A 352 8.31 -10.20 33.36
CA MET A 352 8.72 -9.27 34.41
C MET A 352 9.04 -7.88 33.85
N PRO A 353 8.40 -6.80 34.32
CA PRO A 353 8.69 -5.45 33.82
C PRO A 353 10.15 -5.05 34.05
N GLN A 354 10.78 -5.45 35.17
CA GLN A 354 12.18 -5.15 35.46
C GLN A 354 13.12 -5.70 34.38
N VAL A 355 12.86 -6.90 33.85
CA VAL A 355 13.69 -7.51 32.80
C VAL A 355 13.52 -6.78 31.48
N ARG A 356 12.28 -6.42 31.11
CA ARG A 356 12.01 -5.64 29.89
C ARG A 356 12.62 -4.23 29.96
N GLN A 357 12.52 -3.58 31.12
CA GLN A 357 13.15 -2.29 31.39
C GLN A 357 14.69 -2.40 31.34
N ALA A 358 15.26 -3.49 31.88
CA ALA A 358 16.69 -3.73 31.78
C ALA A 358 17.15 -3.84 30.32
N ILE A 359 16.42 -4.60 29.51
CA ILE A 359 16.68 -4.71 28.06
C ILE A 359 16.64 -3.35 27.38
N TYR A 360 15.68 -2.48 27.76
CA TYR A 360 15.65 -1.10 27.27
C TYR A 360 16.94 -0.35 27.61
N TYR A 361 17.31 -0.33 28.89
CA TYR A 361 18.51 0.37 29.37
C TYR A 361 19.82 -0.20 28.81
N ALA A 362 19.84 -1.47 28.41
CA ALA A 362 21.02 -2.18 27.91
C ALA A 362 21.43 -1.82 26.48
N VAL A 363 20.56 -1.19 25.69
CA VAL A 363 20.80 -0.93 24.27
C VAL A 363 20.61 0.55 23.92
N ASN A 364 21.51 1.08 23.09
CA ASN A 364 21.37 2.42 22.54
C ASN A 364 20.53 2.38 21.25
N TRP A 365 19.22 2.35 21.40
CA TRP A 365 18.25 2.18 20.31
C TRP A 365 18.42 3.20 19.18
N THR A 366 18.47 4.49 19.52
CA THR A 366 18.70 5.57 18.55
C THR A 366 20.00 5.38 17.78
N GLN A 367 21.09 5.03 18.45
CA GLN A 367 22.38 4.84 17.77
C GLN A 367 22.34 3.67 16.79
N LEU A 368 21.72 2.55 17.17
CA LEU A 368 21.60 1.39 16.28
C LEU A 368 20.72 1.70 15.07
N ALA A 369 19.58 2.37 15.27
CA ALA A 369 18.68 2.77 14.19
C ALA A 369 19.37 3.77 13.23
N GLN A 370 20.07 4.77 13.77
CA GLN A 370 20.83 5.73 12.96
C GLN A 370 21.97 5.07 12.18
N ALA A 371 22.62 4.05 12.74
CA ALA A 371 23.65 3.29 12.04
C ALA A 371 23.07 2.42 10.90
N ALA A 372 21.88 1.86 11.10
CA ALA A 372 21.21 1.03 10.10
C ALA A 372 20.62 1.84 8.94
N TYR A 373 19.95 2.96 9.24
CA TYR A 373 19.20 3.75 8.25
C TYR A 373 19.94 5.00 7.80
N GLY A 374 20.64 5.67 8.71
CA GLY A 374 21.18 7.02 8.54
C GLY A 374 20.37 8.05 9.32
N PRO A 375 21.02 9.03 9.98
CA PRO A 375 20.35 9.95 10.90
C PRO A 375 19.34 10.89 10.25
N GLN A 376 19.37 11.06 8.93
CA GLN A 376 18.42 11.87 8.18
C GLN A 376 17.12 11.14 7.81
N PHE A 377 17.09 9.81 7.96
CA PHE A 377 15.98 8.97 7.49
C PHE A 377 15.11 8.41 8.61
N ILE A 378 15.48 8.71 9.85
CA ILE A 378 14.70 8.38 11.03
C ILE A 378 14.82 9.51 12.03
N LEU A 379 13.79 9.66 12.84
CA LEU A 379 13.83 10.40 14.08
C LEU A 379 14.22 9.45 15.22
N PRO A 380 14.88 9.96 16.28
CA PRO A 380 15.31 9.16 17.41
C PRO A 380 14.18 8.36 18.07
N SER A 381 14.55 7.30 18.81
CA SER A 381 13.64 6.62 19.75
C SER A 381 12.93 7.66 20.62
N PRO A 382 11.59 7.65 20.69
CA PRO A 382 10.83 8.68 21.38
C PRO A 382 11.04 8.63 22.89
N THR A 383 11.29 9.80 23.50
CA THR A 383 11.42 9.96 24.94
C THR A 383 10.39 10.97 25.46
N PRO A 384 9.53 10.63 26.45
CA PRO A 384 9.38 9.30 27.04
C PRO A 384 8.75 8.31 26.04
N GLN A 385 9.03 7.01 26.22
CA GLN A 385 8.34 5.98 25.46
C GLN A 385 6.94 5.79 26.00
N VAL A 386 5.94 6.16 25.20
CA VAL A 386 4.54 6.19 25.59
C VAL A 386 3.61 5.60 24.54
N GLY A 387 4.17 4.94 23.53
CA GLY A 387 3.43 4.26 22.47
C GLY A 387 2.78 5.15 21.43
N ILE A 388 3.01 6.47 21.49
CA ILE A 388 2.54 7.43 20.49
C ILE A 388 3.72 8.19 19.86
N MET A 389 3.41 8.99 18.84
CA MET A 389 4.36 9.91 18.21
C MET A 389 4.44 11.22 18.99
N ASN A 390 5.44 11.34 19.87
CA ASN A 390 5.56 12.48 20.77
C ASN A 390 5.60 13.84 20.05
N ASP A 391 6.22 13.89 18.88
CA ASP A 391 6.38 15.11 18.09
C ASP A 391 5.09 15.53 17.33
N MET A 392 4.19 14.57 17.05
CA MET A 392 2.87 14.85 16.48
C MET A 392 1.86 15.30 17.55
N TYR A 393 2.04 14.84 18.79
CA TYR A 393 1.13 15.15 19.91
C TYR A 393 1.84 15.77 21.13
N PRO A 394 2.68 16.82 20.97
CA PRO A 394 3.54 17.32 22.03
C PRO A 394 2.72 17.84 23.22
N SER A 395 1.63 18.56 22.96
CA SER A 395 0.74 19.10 24.01
C SER A 395 0.09 18.00 24.84
N LEU A 396 -0.38 16.92 24.20
CA LEU A 396 -0.98 15.78 24.90
C LEU A 396 0.05 15.06 25.77
N VAL A 397 1.25 14.79 25.24
CA VAL A 397 2.33 14.15 25.99
C VAL A 397 2.70 14.98 27.22
N GLN A 398 2.83 16.31 27.09
CA GLN A 398 3.14 17.18 28.22
C GLN A 398 2.04 17.20 29.27
N GLN A 399 0.77 17.19 28.87
CA GLN A 399 -0.36 17.08 29.80
C GLN A 399 -0.33 15.76 30.59
N VAL A 400 -0.04 14.64 29.92
CA VAL A 400 0.05 13.32 30.56
C VAL A 400 1.25 13.23 31.52
N ILE A 401 2.41 13.79 31.13
CA ILE A 401 3.58 13.90 32.01
C ILE A 401 3.21 14.66 33.30
N GLY A 402 2.62 15.85 33.15
CA GLY A 402 2.22 16.68 34.29
C GLY A 402 1.18 16.01 35.18
N TYR A 403 0.19 15.34 34.58
CA TYR A 403 -0.82 14.57 35.31
C TYR A 403 -0.18 13.50 36.19
N TRP A 404 0.62 12.59 35.62
CA TRP A 404 1.21 11.48 36.38
C TRP A 404 2.27 11.92 37.39
N ALA A 405 3.03 12.99 37.09
CA ALA A 405 3.91 13.60 38.07
C ALA A 405 3.14 14.13 39.28
N SER A 406 1.97 14.76 39.08
CA SER A 406 1.11 15.23 40.18
C SER A 406 0.53 14.09 41.04
N GLN A 407 0.42 12.89 40.47
CA GLN A 407 -0.04 11.69 41.17
C GLN A 407 1.11 10.94 41.89
N GLY A 408 2.34 11.45 41.85
CA GLY A 408 3.50 10.80 42.46
C GLY A 408 4.03 9.58 41.70
N SER A 409 3.64 9.41 40.42
CA SER A 409 4.11 8.31 39.56
C SER A 409 4.54 8.86 38.20
N PRO A 410 5.59 9.72 38.16
CA PRO A 410 6.05 10.33 36.92
C PRO A 410 6.44 9.26 35.88
N LEU A 411 6.29 9.60 34.60
CA LEU A 411 6.77 8.72 33.52
C LEU A 411 8.30 8.55 33.59
N ILE A 412 8.75 7.34 33.32
CA ILE A 412 10.15 6.94 33.25
C ILE A 412 10.75 7.46 31.95
N ASN A 413 11.89 8.16 32.07
CA ASN A 413 12.69 8.57 30.94
C ASN A 413 13.80 7.54 30.69
N TYR A 414 13.57 6.61 29.75
CA TYR A 414 14.56 5.62 29.37
C TYR A 414 15.69 6.26 28.56
N THR A 415 16.92 5.99 28.97
CA THR A 415 18.16 6.38 28.29
C THR A 415 19.11 5.20 28.30
N TYR A 416 20.07 5.13 27.37
CA TYR A 416 21.06 4.06 27.41
C TYR A 416 21.87 4.12 28.72
N ASN A 417 21.77 3.07 29.55
CA ASN A 417 22.44 2.97 30.85
C ASN A 417 22.61 1.49 31.25
N PRO A 418 23.68 0.82 30.78
CA PRO A 418 23.96 -0.58 31.12
C PRO A 418 24.02 -0.85 32.62
N SER A 419 24.50 0.09 33.43
CA SER A 419 24.56 -0.07 34.89
C SER A 419 23.17 -0.16 35.52
N MET A 420 22.20 0.63 35.03
CA MET A 420 20.80 0.50 35.46
C MET A 420 20.20 -0.82 34.99
N ALA A 421 20.53 -1.27 33.78
CA ALA A 421 20.11 -2.58 33.29
C ALA A 421 20.62 -3.73 34.20
N THR A 422 21.90 -3.69 34.59
CA THR A 422 22.49 -4.62 35.57
C THR A 422 21.71 -4.62 36.89
N GLN A 423 21.46 -3.45 37.48
CA GLN A 423 20.72 -3.33 38.74
C GLN A 423 19.30 -3.93 38.64
N LEU A 424 18.61 -3.68 37.53
CA LEU A 424 17.28 -4.21 37.30
C LEU A 424 17.27 -5.74 37.17
N LEU A 425 18.23 -6.31 36.42
CA LEU A 425 18.38 -7.77 36.31
C LEU A 425 18.72 -8.42 37.65
N GLU A 426 19.67 -7.87 38.41
CA GLU A 426 20.01 -8.35 39.76
C GLU A 426 18.81 -8.29 40.70
N SER A 427 18.03 -7.20 40.65
CA SER A 427 16.81 -7.06 41.45
C SER A 427 15.73 -8.09 41.10
N ALA A 428 15.73 -8.59 39.86
CA ALA A 428 14.87 -9.67 39.39
C ALA A 428 15.46 -11.07 39.67
N GLY A 429 16.61 -11.16 40.35
CA GLY A 429 17.26 -12.41 40.75
C GLY A 429 18.18 -13.02 39.69
N PHE A 430 18.51 -12.29 38.62
CA PHE A 430 19.48 -12.74 37.63
C PHE A 430 20.90 -12.59 38.18
N THR A 431 21.82 -13.41 37.68
CA THR A 431 23.23 -13.36 38.08
C THR A 431 24.14 -13.36 36.87
N GLU A 432 25.13 -12.48 36.84
CA GLU A 432 26.13 -12.46 35.78
C GLU A 432 27.30 -13.39 36.11
N LYS A 433 27.69 -14.26 35.18
CA LYS A 433 28.87 -15.13 35.27
C LYS A 433 29.64 -15.09 33.97
N ASN A 434 30.90 -14.70 34.03
CA ASN A 434 31.79 -14.61 32.86
C ASN A 434 31.22 -13.76 31.71
N GLY A 435 30.56 -12.63 32.02
CA GLY A 435 29.98 -11.75 31.02
C GLY A 435 28.64 -12.24 30.44
N VAL A 436 28.01 -13.24 31.05
CA VAL A 436 26.74 -13.82 30.60
C VAL A 436 25.74 -13.84 31.75
N TRP A 437 24.51 -13.41 31.48
CA TRP A 437 23.42 -13.41 32.44
C TRP A 437 22.78 -14.79 32.56
N TYR A 438 22.57 -15.22 33.80
CA TYR A 438 21.84 -16.42 34.15
C TYR A 438 20.54 -16.04 34.85
N THR A 439 19.46 -16.72 34.47
CA THR A 439 18.14 -16.56 35.07
C THR A 439 18.14 -17.04 36.53
N PRO A 440 17.13 -16.67 37.33
CA PRO A 440 16.97 -17.15 38.70
C PRO A 440 16.96 -18.69 38.86
N ASN A 441 16.61 -19.44 37.81
CA ASN A 441 16.65 -20.90 37.83
C ASN A 441 18.02 -21.49 37.44
N GLY A 442 19.02 -20.64 37.19
CA GLY A 442 20.40 -21.04 36.88
C GLY A 442 20.66 -21.40 35.42
N SER A 443 19.70 -21.17 34.51
CA SER A 443 19.90 -21.33 33.06
C SER A 443 20.50 -20.06 32.45
N GLU A 444 21.21 -20.18 31.34
CA GLU A 444 21.66 -19.03 30.56
C GLU A 444 20.45 -18.23 30.07
N PHE A 445 20.49 -16.90 30.19
CA PHE A 445 19.41 -16.05 29.70
C PHE A 445 19.64 -15.72 28.23
N THR A 446 19.08 -16.56 27.36
CA THR A 446 19.17 -16.41 25.90
C THR A 446 17.84 -15.91 25.31
N LEU A 447 17.91 -15.18 24.18
CA LEU A 447 16.73 -14.68 23.47
C LEU A 447 16.76 -15.03 21.98
N THR A 448 15.59 -15.17 21.38
CA THR A 448 15.41 -15.27 19.93
C THR A 448 14.54 -14.13 19.41
N LEU A 449 15.11 -13.31 18.52
CA LEU A 449 14.46 -12.20 17.83
C LEU A 449 13.94 -12.66 16.47
N TYR A 450 12.64 -12.49 16.23
CA TYR A 450 12.00 -12.84 14.97
C TYR A 450 11.81 -11.59 14.11
N ILE A 451 12.08 -11.72 12.81
CA ILE A 451 11.83 -10.68 11.81
C ILE A 451 11.27 -11.29 10.52
N SER A 452 10.36 -10.57 9.87
CA SER A 452 9.71 -11.04 8.63
C SER A 452 10.67 -11.06 7.45
N SER A 453 10.52 -12.03 6.54
CA SER A 453 11.24 -12.10 5.27
C SER A 453 10.98 -10.90 4.35
N GLY A 454 9.91 -10.13 4.63
CA GLY A 454 9.58 -8.89 3.93
C GLY A 454 10.36 -7.67 4.43
N ALA A 455 11.15 -7.78 5.49
CA ALA A 455 11.94 -6.68 6.02
C ALA A 455 12.95 -6.16 4.98
N SER A 456 13.14 -4.84 4.93
CA SER A 456 14.15 -4.23 4.08
C SER A 456 15.57 -4.67 4.53
N PRO A 457 16.58 -4.63 3.63
CA PRO A 457 17.94 -4.96 4.04
C PRO A 457 18.46 -4.11 5.23
N PRO A 458 18.18 -2.79 5.32
CA PRO A 458 18.47 -2.01 6.52
C PRO A 458 17.74 -2.48 7.79
N GLN A 459 16.46 -2.88 7.72
CA GLN A 459 15.72 -3.43 8.87
C GLN A 459 16.32 -4.74 9.37
N LEU A 460 16.71 -5.65 8.45
CA LEU A 460 17.40 -6.88 8.83
C LEU A 460 18.77 -6.59 9.46
N ALA A 461 19.50 -5.59 8.96
CA ALA A 461 20.76 -5.16 9.57
C ALA A 461 20.56 -4.58 10.98
N LEU A 462 19.48 -3.82 11.21
CA LEU A 462 19.12 -3.33 12.54
C LEU A 462 18.80 -4.49 13.50
N ALA A 463 17.98 -5.47 13.08
CA ALA A 463 17.66 -6.65 13.89
C ALA A 463 18.91 -7.43 14.33
N ASN A 464 19.87 -7.64 13.41
CA ASN A 464 21.15 -8.26 13.75
C ASN A 464 21.99 -7.40 14.69
N SER A 465 21.97 -6.07 14.52
CA SER A 465 22.69 -5.14 15.41
C SER A 465 22.11 -5.12 16.82
N ILE A 466 20.79 -5.22 16.96
CA ILE A 466 20.10 -5.38 18.26
C ILE A 466 20.53 -6.68 18.94
N ALA A 467 20.49 -7.80 18.21
CA ALA A 467 20.92 -9.10 18.75
C ALA A 467 22.39 -9.07 19.21
N ASN A 468 23.28 -8.43 18.45
CA ASN A 468 24.69 -8.26 18.82
C ASN A 468 24.87 -7.35 20.05
N ALA A 469 24.10 -6.26 20.17
CA ALA A 469 24.16 -5.36 21.32
C ALA A 469 23.71 -6.07 22.61
N LEU A 470 22.61 -6.84 22.56
CA LEU A 470 22.15 -7.65 23.68
C LEU A 470 23.16 -8.73 24.06
N THR A 471 23.74 -9.41 23.07
CA THR A 471 24.79 -10.41 23.29
C THR A 471 26.02 -9.77 23.95
N SER A 472 26.39 -8.56 23.54
CA SER A 472 27.52 -7.81 24.13
C SER A 472 27.24 -7.37 25.57
N PHE A 473 25.98 -7.15 25.93
CA PHE A 473 25.55 -6.92 27.31
C PHE A 473 25.47 -8.21 28.16
N GLY A 474 25.65 -9.37 27.54
CA GLY A 474 25.65 -10.67 28.21
C GLY A 474 24.35 -11.45 28.10
N ILE A 475 23.44 -11.07 27.18
CA ILE A 475 22.19 -11.79 26.87
C ILE A 475 22.32 -12.37 25.45
N PRO A 476 22.84 -13.59 25.27
CA PRO A 476 23.02 -14.19 23.95
C PRO A 476 21.70 -14.17 23.17
N THR A 477 21.71 -13.51 22.02
CA THR A 477 20.50 -13.29 21.22
C THR A 477 20.73 -13.71 19.77
N THR A 478 19.78 -14.45 19.20
CA THR A 478 19.82 -14.90 17.79
C THR A 478 18.69 -14.29 16.98
N VAL A 479 18.90 -14.12 15.66
CA VAL A 479 17.87 -13.62 14.74
C VAL A 479 17.31 -14.76 13.90
N THR A 480 15.99 -14.88 13.84
CA THR A 480 15.26 -15.82 12.99
C THR A 480 14.41 -15.05 11.98
N VAL A 481 14.59 -15.36 10.69
CA VAL A 481 13.76 -14.81 9.60
C VAL A 481 12.63 -15.76 9.29
N TYR A 482 11.37 -15.30 9.38
CA TYR A 482 10.18 -16.11 9.06
C TYR A 482 9.51 -15.64 7.76
N PRO A 483 8.85 -16.52 6.98
CA PRO A 483 8.13 -16.10 5.79
C PRO A 483 6.98 -15.14 6.12
N SER A 484 6.85 -14.01 5.42
CA SER A 484 5.82 -12.99 5.71
C SER A 484 4.39 -13.56 5.73
N SER A 485 4.11 -14.55 4.88
CA SER A 485 2.82 -15.24 4.80
C SER A 485 2.47 -16.06 6.05
N GLU A 486 3.45 -16.36 6.90
CA GLU A 486 3.27 -17.14 8.13
C GLU A 486 3.06 -16.26 9.37
N PHE A 487 3.03 -14.93 9.24
CA PHE A 487 2.94 -13.98 10.35
C PHE A 487 1.87 -14.36 11.39
N SER A 488 0.63 -14.62 10.96
CA SER A 488 -0.47 -14.99 11.86
C SER A 488 -0.18 -16.28 12.64
N THR A 489 0.47 -17.25 11.99
CA THR A 489 0.85 -18.53 12.63
C THR A 489 1.97 -18.31 13.64
N ILE A 490 2.98 -17.50 13.28
CA ILE A 490 4.11 -17.16 14.17
C ILE A 490 3.60 -16.49 15.45
N VAL A 491 2.73 -15.47 15.33
CA VAL A 491 2.11 -14.80 16.48
C VAL A 491 1.26 -15.77 17.30
N GLN A 492 0.40 -16.58 16.69
CA GLN A 492 -0.42 -17.53 17.45
C GLN A 492 0.40 -18.58 18.21
N GLN A 493 1.52 -19.03 17.64
CA GLN A 493 2.39 -20.01 18.30
C GLN A 493 3.22 -19.40 19.44
N GLY A 494 3.52 -18.10 19.39
CA GLY A 494 4.28 -17.40 20.43
C GLY A 494 5.63 -18.03 20.73
N LYS A 495 6.34 -18.55 19.71
CA LYS A 495 7.64 -19.25 19.87
C LYS A 495 8.87 -18.33 19.81
N TYR A 496 8.65 -17.03 19.65
CA TYR A 496 9.70 -16.01 19.70
C TYR A 496 9.81 -15.45 21.12
N ASP A 497 10.98 -14.93 21.49
CA ASP A 497 11.12 -14.12 22.71
C ASP A 497 10.85 -12.65 22.40
N LEU A 498 11.39 -12.20 21.26
CA LEU A 498 11.24 -10.86 20.74
C LEU A 498 10.73 -10.92 19.31
N ILE A 499 9.86 -10.00 18.90
CA ILE A 499 9.45 -9.87 17.50
C ILE A 499 9.59 -8.41 17.03
N PHE A 500 10.27 -8.25 15.89
CA PHE A 500 10.46 -6.95 15.24
C PHE A 500 9.23 -6.64 14.38
N LEU A 501 8.51 -5.57 14.72
CA LEU A 501 7.30 -5.12 14.03
C LEU A 501 7.31 -3.59 13.89
N TYR A 502 6.31 -3.05 13.22
CA TYR A 502 6.06 -1.62 13.17
C TYR A 502 5.15 -1.21 14.34
N TYR A 503 5.33 -0.02 14.90
CA TYR A 503 4.32 0.61 15.77
C TYR A 503 3.71 1.80 15.05
N ASP A 504 2.38 1.93 15.16
CA ASP A 504 1.44 2.94 14.61
C ASP A 504 1.75 3.63 13.26
N GLY A 505 0.77 3.69 12.36
CA GLY A 505 0.89 4.33 11.04
C GLY A 505 -0.31 5.18 10.59
N ALA A 506 -1.41 5.27 11.34
CA ALA A 506 -2.60 6.00 10.89
C ALA A 506 -3.14 6.92 11.99
N PRO A 507 -3.21 8.25 11.77
CA PRO A 507 -3.94 9.14 12.66
C PRO A 507 -5.42 8.84 12.50
N GLU A 508 -6.08 8.34 13.55
CA GLU A 508 -7.52 8.47 13.65
C GLU A 508 -7.80 9.92 14.11
N PRO A 509 -8.57 10.73 13.37
CA PRO A 509 -8.93 12.07 13.81
C PRO A 509 -9.56 12.00 15.20
N GLY A 510 -8.94 12.72 16.14
CA GLY A 510 -9.37 12.76 17.54
C GLY A 510 -8.81 11.66 18.45
N PHE A 511 -8.16 10.61 17.91
CA PHE A 511 -7.61 9.47 18.67
C PHE A 511 -6.24 8.97 18.15
N PRO A 512 -5.14 9.12 18.90
CA PRO A 512 -3.91 8.40 18.60
C PRO A 512 -4.16 6.88 18.69
N SER A 513 -3.62 6.10 17.76
CA SER A 513 -3.68 4.64 17.85
C SER A 513 -2.67 4.18 18.91
N PHE A 514 -3.18 3.70 20.06
CA PHE A 514 -2.35 3.29 21.20
C PHE A 514 -1.93 1.83 21.16
N PHE A 515 -2.51 1.03 20.26
CA PHE A 515 -2.28 -0.40 20.26
C PHE A 515 -1.14 -0.71 19.28
N PRO A 516 0.04 -1.09 19.77
CA PRO A 516 1.19 -1.43 18.93
C PRO A 516 0.91 -2.75 18.16
N GLU A 517 0.10 -3.64 18.75
CA GLU A 517 -0.50 -4.82 18.10
C GLU A 517 -1.64 -4.48 17.15
N GLY A 518 -2.09 -3.22 17.23
CA GLY A 518 -3.30 -2.64 16.67
C GLY A 518 -4.58 -3.47 16.88
N PRO A 519 -5.73 -2.88 16.57
CA PRO A 519 -6.32 -3.25 15.30
C PRO A 519 -5.40 -2.73 14.18
N ILE A 520 -4.35 -3.48 13.81
CA ILE A 520 -3.66 -3.16 12.55
C ILE A 520 -4.72 -3.37 11.47
N PRO A 521 -4.78 -2.54 10.40
CA PRO A 521 -5.53 -2.84 9.17
C PRO A 521 -5.19 -4.18 8.47
N ALA A 522 -4.35 -5.04 9.05
CA ALA A 522 -4.26 -6.46 8.69
C ALA A 522 -5.36 -7.31 9.37
N ALA A 523 -5.92 -6.85 10.50
CA ALA A 523 -7.14 -7.38 11.11
C ALA A 523 -8.40 -7.08 10.29
N TYR A 524 -8.31 -6.12 9.35
CA TYR A 524 -9.34 -5.72 8.37
C TYR A 524 -9.86 -6.90 7.52
N PHE A 525 -9.12 -8.02 7.49
CA PHE A 525 -9.53 -9.27 6.82
C PHE A 525 -9.64 -10.49 7.76
N GLN A 526 -9.24 -10.39 9.03
CA GLN A 526 -9.05 -11.57 9.90
C GLN A 526 -9.79 -11.51 11.24
N GLY A 527 -10.45 -10.41 11.58
CA GLY A 527 -11.47 -10.36 12.64
C GLY A 527 -10.98 -10.52 14.09
N TYR A 528 -9.67 -10.38 14.36
CA TYR A 528 -9.11 -10.36 15.72
C TYR A 528 -7.82 -9.52 15.76
N PRO A 529 -7.56 -8.70 16.80
CA PRO A 529 -6.25 -8.09 17.03
C PRO A 529 -5.22 -9.20 17.31
N PHE A 530 -4.07 -9.15 16.64
CA PHE A 530 -3.01 -10.14 16.82
C PHE A 530 -2.16 -9.76 18.05
N ASN A 531 -2.37 -10.48 19.15
CA ASN A 531 -1.65 -10.25 20.41
C ASN A 531 -0.20 -10.75 20.33
N ALA A 532 0.68 -9.99 19.68
CA ALA A 532 2.09 -10.33 19.51
C ALA A 532 2.86 -10.38 20.83
N THR A 533 2.40 -9.70 21.87
CA THR A 533 3.02 -9.75 23.20
C THR A 533 2.50 -10.89 24.05
N HIS A 534 1.36 -11.49 23.71
CA HIS A 534 0.58 -12.39 24.56
C HIS A 534 0.24 -11.81 25.94
N TRP A 535 0.27 -10.48 26.09
CA TRP A 535 -0.07 -9.82 27.33
C TRP A 535 -1.58 -9.67 27.47
N ASN A 536 -2.12 -9.85 28.68
CA ASN A 536 -3.54 -9.61 28.98
C ASN A 536 -3.87 -8.11 29.19
N MET A 537 -2.86 -7.23 29.04
CA MET A 537 -2.97 -5.78 29.19
C MET A 537 -3.42 -5.28 30.58
N VAL A 538 -3.45 -6.14 31.61
CA VAL A 538 -3.86 -5.72 32.95
C VAL A 538 -2.71 -4.96 33.61
N VAL A 539 -2.96 -3.71 33.96
CA VAL A 539 -2.04 -2.86 34.73
C VAL A 539 -2.61 -2.51 36.09
N THR A 540 -1.72 -2.37 37.06
CA THR A 540 -2.04 -1.87 38.40
C THR A 540 -1.57 -0.42 38.48
N LEU A 541 -2.51 0.51 38.55
CA LEU A 541 -2.23 1.94 38.70
C LEU A 541 -1.63 2.25 40.08
N PRO A 542 -1.00 3.43 40.28
CA PRO A 542 -0.39 3.82 41.55
C PRO A 542 -1.34 3.79 42.76
N ASN A 543 -2.65 3.97 42.52
CA ASN A 543 -3.68 3.89 43.56
C ASN A 543 -4.15 2.44 43.86
N GLY A 544 -3.53 1.43 43.26
CA GLY A 544 -3.87 0.01 43.42
C GLY A 544 -4.98 -0.50 42.49
N THR A 545 -5.59 0.38 41.68
CA THR A 545 -6.66 -0.01 40.75
C THR A 545 -6.10 -0.87 39.63
N GLN A 546 -6.71 -2.03 39.39
CA GLN A 546 -6.43 -2.84 38.20
C GLN A 546 -7.35 -2.42 37.06
N VAL A 547 -6.75 -2.11 35.91
CA VAL A 547 -7.46 -1.70 34.70
C VAL A 547 -6.67 -2.18 33.50
N THR A 548 -7.33 -2.42 32.37
CA THR A 548 -6.65 -2.56 31.09
C THR A 548 -6.72 -1.22 30.35
N PRO A 549 -5.68 -0.82 29.57
CA PRO A 549 -5.82 0.26 28.60
C PRO A 549 -7.12 0.12 27.83
N LEU A 550 -7.42 -1.07 27.27
CA LEU A 550 -8.68 -1.33 26.59
C LEU A 550 -9.92 -0.95 27.43
N GLN A 551 -10.02 -1.30 28.71
CA GLN A 551 -11.15 -0.90 29.57
C GLN A 551 -11.18 0.61 29.86
N ALA A 552 -10.03 1.22 30.17
CA ALA A 552 -9.94 2.68 30.37
C ALA A 552 -10.41 3.46 29.13
N CYS A 553 -10.23 2.81 27.99
CA CYS A 553 -10.54 3.27 26.67
C CYS A 553 -11.97 2.85 26.26
N THR A 554 -12.53 1.71 26.65
CA THR A 554 -13.85 1.19 26.20
C THR A 554 -15.01 2.19 26.41
N ASP A 555 -14.87 3.11 27.37
CA ASP A 555 -15.81 4.20 27.67
C ASP A 555 -15.55 5.52 26.91
N TYR A 556 -14.75 5.48 25.83
CA TYR A 556 -14.36 6.63 24.97
C TYR A 556 -15.53 7.52 24.56
N LEU A 557 -16.71 6.92 24.41
CA LEU A 557 -17.83 7.50 23.71
C LEU A 557 -18.75 8.35 24.61
N LEU A 558 -18.30 8.82 25.79
CA LEU A 558 -19.22 9.45 26.76
C LEU A 558 -18.82 10.86 27.25
N SER A 559 -17.54 11.30 27.18
CA SER A 559 -17.14 12.70 27.43
C SER A 559 -15.62 12.99 27.18
N PRO A 560 -15.21 14.26 26.95
CA PRO A 560 -13.79 14.65 26.81
C PRO A 560 -12.87 14.26 27.99
N ALA A 561 -13.40 14.25 29.23
CA ALA A 561 -12.63 13.84 30.41
C ALA A 561 -12.27 12.34 30.42
N ARG A 562 -13.07 11.51 29.73
CA ARG A 562 -12.81 10.07 29.59
C ARG A 562 -11.75 9.79 28.51
N ILE A 563 -11.70 10.60 27.45
CA ILE A 563 -10.67 10.53 26.41
C ILE A 563 -9.27 10.76 27.01
N PHE A 564 -9.10 11.81 27.82
CA PHE A 564 -7.82 12.06 28.50
C PHE A 564 -7.41 10.91 29.43
N SER A 565 -8.37 10.35 30.18
CA SER A 565 -8.11 9.21 31.07
C SER A 565 -7.55 7.99 30.33
N CYS A 566 -8.09 7.68 29.14
CA CYS A 566 -7.55 6.62 28.31
C CYS A 566 -6.09 6.90 27.91
N TYR A 567 -5.78 8.12 27.44
CA TYR A 567 -4.41 8.50 27.07
C TYR A 567 -3.46 8.41 28.25
N ALA A 568 -3.85 8.97 29.39
CA ALA A 568 -3.05 8.94 30.59
C ALA A 568 -2.74 7.50 31.01
N ILE A 569 -3.75 6.63 31.11
CA ILE A 569 -3.58 5.23 31.53
C ILE A 569 -2.75 4.44 30.51
N SER A 570 -3.00 4.59 29.21
CA SER A 570 -2.30 3.86 28.16
C SER A 570 -0.83 4.25 28.08
N MET A 571 -0.53 5.55 28.03
CA MET A 571 0.85 6.04 28.00
C MET A 571 1.64 5.61 29.23
N TRP A 572 1.01 5.66 30.41
CA TRP A 572 1.63 5.19 31.64
C TRP A 572 1.89 3.68 31.62
N ALA A 573 0.92 2.90 31.13
CA ALA A 573 1.06 1.46 30.96
C ALA A 573 2.22 1.10 30.02
N TRP A 574 2.28 1.69 28.82
CA TRP A 574 3.37 1.44 27.86
C TRP A 574 4.74 1.86 28.40
N ASN A 575 4.78 2.93 29.18
CA ASN A 575 6.00 3.43 29.79
C ASN A 575 6.47 2.55 30.97
N HIS A 576 5.59 2.12 31.87
CA HIS A 576 5.97 1.37 33.08
C HIS A 576 6.03 -0.14 32.86
N TYR A 577 5.15 -0.69 32.01
CA TYR A 577 5.14 -2.12 31.71
C TYR A 577 5.99 -2.45 30.48
N THR A 578 6.29 -1.52 29.58
CA THR A 578 7.21 -1.74 28.44
C THR A 578 6.92 -3.03 27.64
N PRO A 579 5.70 -3.24 27.10
CA PRO A 579 5.40 -4.44 26.32
C PRO A 579 6.08 -4.46 24.95
N PHE A 580 6.56 -3.31 24.50
CA PHE A 580 7.40 -3.13 23.32
C PHE A 580 8.37 -1.97 23.56
N ILE A 581 9.35 -1.84 22.67
CA ILE A 581 10.28 -0.70 22.60
C ILE A 581 10.10 0.01 21.26
N GLN A 582 9.85 1.32 21.26
CA GLN A 582 9.86 2.19 20.09
C GLN A 582 11.32 2.48 19.72
N ILE A 583 11.84 1.81 18.70
CA ILE A 583 13.27 1.85 18.34
C ILE A 583 13.62 3.18 17.67
N ASP A 584 12.76 3.62 16.76
CA ASP A 584 12.89 4.87 16.02
C ASP A 584 11.52 5.44 15.66
N ARG A 585 11.49 6.61 15.02
CA ARG A 585 10.33 7.07 14.27
C ARG A 585 10.73 7.26 12.81
N ASN A 586 9.98 6.68 11.90
CA ASN A 586 10.30 6.69 10.48
C ASN A 586 10.14 8.10 9.89
N THR A 587 10.87 8.38 8.82
CA THR A 587 10.54 9.49 7.92
C THR A 587 9.96 8.94 6.62
N TRP A 588 9.29 9.78 5.86
CA TRP A 588 8.99 9.49 4.46
C TRP A 588 9.93 10.28 3.58
N ILE A 589 10.38 9.62 2.51
CA ILE A 589 11.17 10.19 1.45
C ILE A 589 10.27 10.30 0.22
N PHE A 590 10.27 11.47 -0.40
CA PHE A 590 9.65 11.69 -1.69
C PHE A 590 10.73 12.08 -2.71
N PHE A 591 10.83 11.29 -3.76
CA PHE A 591 11.66 11.57 -4.93
C PHE A 591 10.80 12.17 -6.04
N LEU A 592 11.28 13.25 -6.63
CA LEU A 592 10.70 13.87 -7.83
C LEU A 592 11.75 14.04 -8.92
N ASN A 593 11.46 13.55 -10.12
CA ASN A 593 12.21 13.90 -11.32
C ASN A 593 11.70 15.23 -11.90
N THR A 594 12.50 16.27 -11.74
CA THR A 594 12.22 17.63 -12.19
C THR A 594 12.60 17.89 -13.64
N GLN A 595 13.03 16.88 -14.41
CA GLN A 595 13.38 17.04 -15.81
C GLN A 595 12.23 17.67 -16.61
N TYR A 596 10.98 17.26 -16.30
CA TYR A 596 9.77 17.76 -16.97
C TYR A 596 8.71 18.33 -16.01
N ILE A 597 8.80 18.06 -14.71
CA ILE A 597 7.88 18.55 -13.69
C ILE A 597 8.50 19.76 -12.98
N ASN A 598 7.70 20.77 -12.64
CA ASN A 598 8.18 21.93 -11.87
C ASN A 598 8.35 21.58 -10.38
N TRP A 599 9.44 22.06 -9.79
CA TRP A 599 9.75 21.96 -8.36
C TRP A 599 10.11 23.34 -7.80
N PRO A 600 9.66 23.72 -6.58
CA PRO A 600 8.80 22.96 -5.67
C PRO A 600 7.37 22.87 -6.19
N LEU A 601 6.62 21.84 -5.79
CA LEU A 601 5.17 21.87 -5.96
C LEU A 601 4.64 23.10 -5.21
N ASN A 602 3.74 23.87 -5.81
CA ASN A 602 3.31 25.18 -5.32
C ASN A 602 2.73 25.18 -3.89
N ASP A 603 2.42 24.01 -3.35
CA ASP A 603 1.92 23.79 -1.99
C ASP A 603 2.81 22.76 -1.27
N THR A 604 3.45 23.17 -0.17
CA THR A 604 4.29 22.29 0.66
C THR A 604 3.51 21.48 1.69
N SER A 605 2.25 21.85 2.00
CA SER A 605 1.38 21.09 2.92
C SER A 605 1.02 19.72 2.36
N ILE A 606 1.17 19.54 1.06
CA ILE A 606 0.93 18.26 0.38
C ILE A 606 1.83 17.14 0.89
N TRP A 607 3.05 17.48 1.34
CA TRP A 607 4.00 16.50 1.87
C TRP A 607 3.51 15.91 3.18
N GLU A 608 2.86 16.71 4.04
CA GLU A 608 2.23 16.24 5.27
C GLU A 608 0.97 15.41 5.00
N ASN A 609 0.25 15.68 3.91
CA ASN A 609 -0.92 14.89 3.55
C ASN A 609 -0.55 13.55 2.88
N LEU A 610 0.60 13.47 2.17
CA LEU A 610 1.16 12.24 1.58
C LEU A 610 1.67 11.22 2.62
N LEU A 611 1.40 11.43 3.91
CA LEU A 611 1.82 10.55 5.01
C LEU A 611 1.08 9.20 5.05
N THR A 612 0.02 9.00 4.28
CA THR A 612 -0.69 7.71 4.14
C THR A 612 -1.02 7.39 2.68
N ILE A 613 -0.88 6.12 2.30
CA ILE A 613 -1.24 5.63 0.94
C ILE A 613 -2.78 5.53 0.77
N GLU A 614 -3.52 5.64 1.87
CA GLU A 614 -4.97 5.43 1.97
C GLU A 614 -5.77 6.75 2.02
N THR A 615 -5.23 7.83 1.45
CA THR A 615 -5.91 9.13 1.44
C THR A 615 -5.93 9.77 0.06
N GLU A 616 -6.75 10.81 -0.06
CA GLU A 616 -6.76 11.80 -1.14
C GLU A 616 -5.41 12.43 -1.48
N ALA A 617 -4.34 12.13 -0.74
CA ALA A 617 -3.05 12.76 -0.93
C ALA A 617 -2.49 12.57 -2.35
N TRP A 618 -2.75 11.42 -2.99
CA TRP A 618 -2.43 11.26 -4.41
C TRP A 618 -3.30 12.13 -5.31
N THR A 619 -4.61 12.23 -5.05
CA THR A 619 -5.52 13.15 -5.77
C THR A 619 -5.02 14.59 -5.66
N ALA A 620 -4.74 15.04 -4.44
CA ALA A 620 -4.21 16.36 -4.15
C ALA A 620 -2.86 16.58 -4.88
N LEU A 621 -1.97 15.58 -4.86
CA LEU A 621 -0.70 15.63 -5.58
C LEU A 621 -0.90 15.84 -7.08
N LEU A 622 -1.78 15.06 -7.68
CA LEU A 622 -2.07 15.13 -9.12
C LEU A 622 -2.70 16.47 -9.52
N MET A 623 -3.44 17.14 -8.63
CA MET A 623 -3.95 18.50 -8.84
C MET A 623 -2.85 19.57 -8.80
N HIS A 624 -1.77 19.35 -8.05
CA HIS A 624 -0.67 20.31 -7.90
C HIS A 624 0.49 20.09 -8.87
N VAL A 625 0.57 18.92 -9.52
CA VAL A 625 1.58 18.67 -10.55
C VAL A 625 1.38 19.62 -11.72
N SER A 626 2.46 20.32 -12.07
CA SER A 626 2.56 21.13 -13.28
C SER A 626 3.81 20.74 -14.07
N PHE A 627 3.70 20.81 -15.40
CA PHE A 627 4.78 20.47 -16.30
C PHE A 627 5.49 21.73 -16.81
N LYS A 628 6.76 21.58 -17.13
CA LYS A 628 7.54 22.59 -17.86
C LYS A 628 6.94 22.78 -19.25
N SER A 629 7.04 23.98 -19.81
CA SER A 629 6.67 24.18 -21.22
C SER A 629 7.61 23.37 -22.12
N PRO A 630 7.11 22.68 -23.16
CA PRO A 630 7.96 22.09 -24.18
C PRO A 630 8.85 23.19 -24.77
N SER A 631 10.18 23.03 -24.72
CA SER A 631 11.07 23.98 -25.36
C SER A 631 10.86 23.88 -26.88
N VAL A 632 10.21 24.87 -27.47
CA VAL A 632 10.18 25.02 -28.93
C VAL A 632 11.60 25.39 -29.34
N ALA A 633 12.34 24.41 -29.86
CA ALA A 633 13.60 24.70 -30.52
C ALA A 633 13.29 25.51 -31.78
N THR A 634 13.36 26.84 -31.68
CA THR A 634 13.31 27.71 -32.84
C THR A 634 14.62 27.50 -33.60
N THR A 635 14.66 26.53 -34.51
CA THR A 635 15.71 26.45 -35.52
C THR A 635 15.54 27.66 -36.44
N THR A 636 16.24 28.75 -36.11
CA THR A 636 16.52 29.84 -37.05
C THR A 636 17.43 29.28 -38.14
N THR A 637 16.83 28.75 -39.20
CA THR A 637 17.56 28.49 -40.44
C THR A 637 17.82 29.84 -41.10
N SER A 638 19.08 30.29 -41.09
CA SER A 638 19.52 31.41 -41.93
C SER A 638 19.31 31.07 -43.41
N PRO A 639 18.88 32.02 -44.26
CA PRO A 639 18.63 31.75 -45.67
C PRO A 639 19.96 31.53 -46.39
N VAL A 640 20.18 30.32 -46.91
CA VAL A 640 21.34 29.99 -47.75
C VAL A 640 21.01 30.37 -49.19
N THR A 641 21.83 31.27 -49.74
CA THR A 641 21.79 31.75 -51.13
C THR A 641 22.10 30.63 -52.11
N THR A 642 21.22 30.41 -53.08
CA THR A 642 21.34 29.40 -54.13
C THR A 642 22.32 29.83 -55.22
N THR A 643 23.37 29.05 -55.47
CA THR A 643 24.08 29.02 -56.76
C THR A 643 24.29 27.58 -57.22
N THR A 644 23.52 27.18 -58.23
CA THR A 644 23.70 25.97 -59.05
C THR A 644 24.88 26.16 -60.01
N PRO A 645 25.67 25.10 -60.29
CA PRO A 645 25.47 24.41 -61.57
C PRO A 645 25.61 22.86 -61.53
N SER A 646 24.69 22.23 -62.27
CA SER A 646 24.73 21.02 -63.11
C SER A 646 25.79 19.94 -62.84
N THR A 647 25.44 18.65 -62.74
CA THR A 647 25.26 17.72 -63.90
C THR A 647 24.87 16.28 -63.48
N VAL A 648 24.07 15.64 -64.35
CA VAL A 648 23.81 14.20 -64.63
C VAL A 648 23.00 13.35 -63.64
N THR A 649 21.71 13.20 -63.98
CA THR A 649 20.80 12.15 -63.51
C THR A 649 21.16 10.80 -64.16
N LYS A 650 21.44 9.77 -63.36
CA LYS A 650 21.51 8.37 -63.82
C LYS A 650 20.25 7.63 -63.33
N VAL A 651 19.31 7.43 -64.25
CA VAL A 651 18.12 6.59 -64.02
C VAL A 651 18.55 5.13 -64.13
N VAL A 652 18.43 4.37 -63.04
CA VAL A 652 18.62 2.91 -63.04
C VAL A 652 17.25 2.24 -63.02
N THR A 653 16.92 1.55 -64.11
CA THR A 653 15.74 0.69 -64.25
C THR A 653 15.95 -0.67 -63.56
N PRO A 654 14.92 -1.25 -62.92
CA PRO A 654 15.05 -2.52 -62.22
C PRO A 654 14.88 -3.71 -63.17
N SER A 655 15.94 -4.16 -63.82
CA SER A 655 15.92 -5.37 -64.67
C SER A 655 16.42 -6.65 -63.97
N TYR A 656 16.86 -6.59 -62.71
CA TYR A 656 17.45 -7.76 -62.02
C TYR A 656 16.45 -8.68 -61.31
N ILE A 657 15.22 -8.21 -61.01
CA ILE A 657 14.24 -9.01 -60.26
C ILE A 657 13.53 -10.03 -61.16
N ILE A 658 13.37 -9.74 -62.46
CA ILE A 658 12.65 -10.62 -63.39
C ILE A 658 13.48 -11.86 -63.77
N TYR A 659 14.81 -11.73 -63.93
CA TYR A 659 15.65 -12.88 -64.28
C TYR A 659 15.81 -13.90 -63.14
N ALA A 660 15.79 -13.44 -61.88
CA ALA A 660 15.87 -14.33 -60.71
C ALA A 660 14.60 -15.19 -60.54
N VAL A 661 13.42 -14.61 -60.79
CA VAL A 661 12.13 -15.33 -60.69
C VAL A 661 11.99 -16.35 -61.83
N VAL A 662 12.39 -16.01 -63.06
CA VAL A 662 12.34 -16.94 -64.19
C VAL A 662 13.29 -18.14 -63.98
N ALA A 663 14.50 -17.91 -63.45
CA ALA A 663 15.47 -18.99 -63.20
C ALA A 663 14.95 -20.03 -62.18
N VAL A 664 14.28 -19.59 -61.11
CA VAL A 664 13.73 -20.49 -60.09
C VAL A 664 12.57 -21.33 -60.65
N VAL A 665 11.70 -20.73 -61.48
CA VAL A 665 10.58 -21.45 -62.11
C VAL A 665 11.08 -22.53 -63.08
N VAL A 666 12.13 -22.25 -63.87
CA VAL A 666 12.71 -23.25 -64.77
C VAL A 666 13.32 -24.42 -64.00
N VAL A 667 14.03 -24.18 -62.90
CA VAL A 667 14.63 -25.25 -62.07
C VAL A 667 13.57 -26.17 -61.46
N VAL A 668 12.44 -25.62 -61.01
CA VAL A 668 11.33 -26.41 -60.44
C VAL A 668 10.64 -27.25 -61.51
N ILE A 669 10.44 -26.71 -62.72
CA ILE A 669 9.83 -27.46 -63.84
C ILE A 669 10.75 -28.60 -64.29
N VAL A 670 12.07 -28.36 -64.39
CA VAL A 670 13.04 -29.40 -64.75
C VAL A 670 13.08 -30.50 -63.71
N ALA A 671 13.06 -30.17 -62.41
CA ALA A 671 13.02 -31.16 -61.34
C ALA A 671 11.74 -32.02 -61.39
N ALA A 672 10.59 -31.42 -61.68
CA ALA A 672 9.32 -32.12 -61.84
C ALA A 672 9.33 -33.07 -63.06
N VAL A 673 9.90 -32.63 -64.19
CA VAL A 673 10.02 -33.47 -65.40
C VAL A 673 10.98 -34.63 -65.19
N VAL A 674 12.12 -34.41 -64.52
CA VAL A 674 13.08 -35.47 -64.17
C VAL A 674 12.44 -36.51 -63.23
N ALA A 675 11.65 -36.07 -62.25
CA ALA A 675 10.91 -36.98 -61.37
C ALA A 675 9.88 -37.82 -62.15
N ILE A 676 9.18 -37.24 -63.12
CA ILE A 676 8.21 -37.96 -63.98
C ILE A 676 8.93 -38.98 -64.88
N ILE A 677 10.10 -38.63 -65.43
CA ILE A 677 10.90 -39.54 -66.28
C ILE A 677 11.46 -40.72 -65.46
N LEU A 678 11.92 -40.48 -64.23
CA LEU A 678 12.43 -41.53 -63.35
C LEU A 678 11.33 -42.51 -62.88
N VAL A 679 10.08 -42.06 -62.77
CA VAL A 679 8.92 -42.90 -62.43
C VAL A 679 8.44 -43.73 -63.62
N ARG A 680 8.66 -43.31 -64.86
CA ARG A 680 8.30 -44.09 -66.07
C ARG A 680 9.31 -45.16 -66.47
N ARG A 681 10.49 -45.23 -65.84
CA ARG A 681 11.55 -46.21 -66.13
C ARG A 681 11.75 -47.28 -65.03
N ARG A 682 10.75 -47.51 -64.16
CA ARG A 682 10.76 -48.61 -63.18
C ARG A 682 9.41 -49.31 -63.07
#